data_AF-T1IWK8-F1
#
_entry.id   AF-T1IWK8-F1
#
_cell.length_a   1.000
_cell.length_b   1.000
_cell.length_c   1.000
_cell.angle_alpha   90.00
_cell.angle_beta   90.00
_cell.angle_gamma   90.00
#
_symmetry.space_group_name_H-M   'P 1'
#
loop_
_entity.id
_entity.type
_entity.pdbx_description
1 polymer ?
#
loop_
_entity_poly.entity_id
_entity_poly.type
_entity_poly.pdbx_seq_one_letter_code
_entity_poly.pdbx_strand_id
1 'polypeptide(L)'
;MAFETNDKSVIRIGSRKSELALIQTNLVKDELHNLHPDKQFEIVSMTTKGDEVLDKPLAEIGGKALFTKELEIALCNKDVHMVVHSLKDLPTNLDNNLNGKSVSLVIGAICEREDPRDAVVLHPKLRDKKGLGDLPSGSVVGTSSVRRNAQLKKNFPHLMFKNIRGNLNTRFRKLEENNDYDAIVLAYAGIKRMGWEDKITQLLSPKECMHAVGQGALAIECRADDEDTLELISSLRHLPTTLCCLAERAFMNTLEGGCSVPLAVTSSYKDEKLTLKGGVFSCDGSEEIIEEVAICFLIIVIIKMMKLDANRNYVGIHNGDFKSTSEFKLAQELGVKLANKMKELGADDILKRTNHFILLCAHVLSTTTRNRLILLFFMGRPEFRGRGGGRGGFGGRGGSRGGGGRGGFGGRGGGRGGGRGGFGGRGGGGGGGRGGGGGRGGARGGMRGGRKTIVEPHRHEGVFIAKGKEDALVTRNLVPGEAVYGEKKVVVEDENGKVEYRIWNPFRSKLAAAIIGGVDAIHMPPGCRVLYLGAASGTTVSHVSDVVGPDGLVFAVEFSHRSGRDLINVAKKRTNIIPIIEDARHPHKYRMLVGMVDTIFADVAQPDQARIVALNAHNFLKNGGHFVISIKASCIDSTAQPEAVFAREVAKLKDEKMKPQEQISLEPFERDHAVVVGVYRPPVK
;
A
#
# COMPACT_ATOMS: atom_id res chain seq x y z
N MET A 1 -45.30 12.26 41.84
CA MET A 1 -45.14 12.86 40.50
C MET A 1 -43.97 13.83 40.59
N ALA A 2 -42.78 13.38 40.20
CA ALA A 2 -41.60 14.23 40.04
C ALA A 2 -41.33 14.31 38.54
N PHE A 3 -41.11 15.54 38.08
CA PHE A 3 -41.05 15.95 36.69
C PHE A 3 -40.07 15.12 35.85
N GLU A 4 -40.56 14.67 34.70
CA GLU A 4 -39.78 14.14 33.58
C GLU A 4 -38.71 15.16 33.15
N THR A 5 -37.44 14.83 33.34
CA THR A 5 -36.35 15.43 32.57
C THR A 5 -36.31 14.73 31.22
N ASN A 6 -36.95 15.35 30.24
CA ASN A 6 -36.96 15.00 28.83
C ASN A 6 -35.54 15.17 28.27
N ASP A 7 -34.70 14.13 28.37
CA ASP A 7 -33.40 14.06 27.69
C ASP A 7 -33.67 13.87 26.19
N LYS A 8 -33.84 14.98 25.46
CA LYS A 8 -33.86 14.96 24.00
C LYS A 8 -32.47 14.57 23.52
N SER A 9 -32.22 13.26 23.40
CA SER A 9 -30.92 12.69 23.06
C SER A 9 -30.43 13.22 21.70
N VAL A 10 -29.47 14.15 21.73
CA VAL A 10 -28.88 14.75 20.53
C VAL A 10 -28.12 13.68 19.74
N ILE A 11 -28.51 13.46 18.49
CA ILE A 11 -27.87 12.51 17.58
C ILE A 11 -26.71 13.19 16.84
N ARG A 12 -25.48 12.89 17.28
CA ARG A 12 -24.22 13.34 16.68
C ARG A 12 -23.85 12.59 15.40
N ILE A 13 -23.65 13.32 14.30
CA ILE A 13 -23.26 12.85 12.97
C ILE A 13 -21.84 13.34 12.66
N GLY A 14 -20.89 12.42 12.51
CA GLY A 14 -19.52 12.75 12.13
C GLY A 14 -19.39 13.14 10.66
N SER A 15 -18.54 14.14 10.38
CA SER A 15 -18.25 14.58 9.01
C SER A 15 -16.83 15.10 8.85
N ARG A 16 -16.31 15.07 7.62
CA ARG A 16 -15.07 15.78 7.26
C ARG A 16 -15.35 17.27 7.09
N LYS A 17 -14.34 18.10 7.31
CA LYS A 17 -14.43 19.56 7.08
C LYS A 17 -14.50 19.98 5.60
N SER A 18 -14.29 19.07 4.66
CA SER A 18 -14.38 19.41 3.23
C SER A 18 -15.82 19.77 2.86
N GLU A 19 -16.00 20.83 2.05
CA GLU A 19 -17.31 21.35 1.65
C GLU A 19 -18.26 20.28 1.11
N LEU A 20 -17.79 19.43 0.19
CA LEU A 20 -18.61 18.33 -0.34
C LEU A 20 -19.05 17.35 0.76
N ALA A 21 -18.19 17.02 1.74
CA ALA A 21 -18.55 16.11 2.82
C ALA A 21 -19.61 16.75 3.75
N LEU A 22 -19.49 18.03 4.04
CA LEU A 22 -20.50 18.77 4.81
C LEU A 22 -21.83 18.83 4.05
N ILE A 23 -21.83 19.08 2.73
CA ILE A 23 -23.04 19.03 1.92
C ILE A 23 -23.69 17.64 1.99
N GLN A 24 -22.91 16.58 1.79
CA GLN A 24 -23.39 15.21 1.87
C GLN A 24 -23.97 14.88 3.24
N THR A 25 -23.33 15.36 4.31
CA THR A 25 -23.80 15.16 5.68
C THR A 25 -25.07 15.93 5.96
N ASN A 26 -25.19 17.17 5.48
CA ASN A 26 -26.43 17.94 5.60
C ASN A 26 -27.58 17.30 4.84
N LEU A 27 -27.37 16.77 3.64
CA LEU A 27 -28.42 16.03 2.90
C LEU A 27 -28.99 14.87 3.73
N VAL A 28 -28.12 14.09 4.38
CA VAL A 28 -28.55 12.99 5.26
C VAL A 28 -29.22 13.51 6.53
N LYS A 29 -28.66 14.54 7.16
CA LYS A 29 -29.20 15.15 8.38
C LYS A 29 -30.59 15.74 8.14
N ASP A 30 -30.78 16.45 7.04
CA ASP A 30 -32.04 17.10 6.69
C ASP A 30 -33.12 16.04 6.42
N GLU A 31 -32.77 14.94 5.73
CA GLU A 31 -33.68 13.81 5.55
C GLU A 31 -34.05 13.11 6.87
N LEU A 32 -33.07 12.88 7.76
CA LEU A 32 -33.32 12.34 9.09
C LEU A 32 -34.21 13.27 9.93
N HIS A 33 -34.01 14.58 9.83
CA HIS A 33 -34.82 15.56 10.54
C HIS A 33 -36.27 15.57 10.04
N ASN A 34 -36.48 15.43 8.73
CA ASN A 34 -37.81 15.31 8.15
C ASN A 34 -38.54 14.04 8.60
N LEU A 35 -37.81 12.92 8.69
CA LEU A 35 -38.36 11.62 9.09
C LEU A 35 -38.54 11.48 10.60
N HIS A 36 -37.72 12.17 11.40
CA HIS A 36 -37.73 12.14 12.86
C HIS A 36 -37.70 13.57 13.47
N PRO A 37 -38.78 14.36 13.34
CA PRO A 37 -38.80 15.77 13.75
C PRO A 37 -38.65 16.00 15.26
N ASP A 38 -38.90 14.97 16.06
CA ASP A 38 -38.76 14.94 17.51
C ASP A 38 -37.28 14.84 17.96
N LYS A 39 -36.39 14.38 17.07
CA LYS A 39 -34.95 14.20 17.34
C LYS A 39 -34.15 15.43 16.92
N GLN A 40 -33.09 15.71 17.69
CA GLN A 40 -32.11 16.74 17.35
C GLN A 40 -30.88 16.10 16.74
N PHE A 41 -30.34 16.71 15.68
CA PHE A 41 -29.16 16.22 14.97
C PHE A 41 -28.05 17.27 14.98
N GLU A 42 -26.84 16.87 15.37
CA GLU A 42 -25.66 17.73 15.46
C GLU A 42 -24.55 17.20 14.54
N ILE A 43 -23.92 18.07 13.75
CA ILE A 43 -22.77 17.68 12.92
C ILE A 43 -21.47 17.93 13.70
N VAL A 44 -20.70 16.86 13.92
CA VAL A 44 -19.37 16.92 14.52
C VAL A 44 -18.32 16.84 13.40
N SER A 45 -17.74 17.98 13.06
CA SER A 45 -16.75 18.06 11.97
C SER A 45 -15.33 17.78 12.47
N MET A 46 -14.56 16.99 11.71
CA MET A 46 -13.17 16.63 12.04
C MET A 46 -12.25 16.71 10.82
N THR A 47 -10.95 16.90 11.09
CA THR A 47 -9.90 16.93 10.05
C THR A 47 -9.32 15.52 9.91
N THR A 48 -9.19 15.03 8.66
CA THR A 48 -8.58 13.73 8.37
C THR A 48 -7.17 13.91 7.80
N LYS A 49 -6.29 12.90 7.91
CA LYS A 49 -4.93 13.00 7.34
C LYS A 49 -4.92 13.25 5.83
N GLY A 50 -5.92 12.74 5.12
CA GLY A 50 -6.08 12.99 3.69
C GLY A 50 -6.42 14.44 3.34
N ASP A 51 -6.92 15.23 4.29
CA ASP A 51 -7.15 16.67 4.13
C ASP A 51 -5.86 17.50 4.32
N GLU A 52 -4.88 16.97 5.06
CA GLU A 52 -3.61 17.65 5.36
C GLU A 52 -2.54 17.41 4.29
N VAL A 53 -2.56 16.26 3.60
CA VAL A 53 -1.53 15.86 2.62
C VAL A 53 -2.05 16.05 1.18
N LEU A 54 -1.81 17.24 0.61
CA LEU A 54 -2.27 17.61 -0.75
C LEU A 54 -1.19 17.51 -1.85
N ASP A 55 0.07 17.29 -1.46
CA ASP A 55 1.27 17.46 -2.29
C ASP A 55 1.87 16.14 -2.85
N LYS A 56 1.36 14.97 -2.43
CA LYS A 56 1.82 13.66 -2.91
C LYS A 56 0.70 12.85 -3.62
N PRO A 57 1.03 11.92 -4.55
CA PRO A 57 0.04 11.03 -5.16
C PRO A 57 -0.62 10.06 -4.16
N LEU A 58 -1.93 9.77 -4.32
CA LEU A 58 -2.76 8.93 -3.43
C LEU A 58 -2.22 7.50 -3.32
N ALA A 59 -1.65 7.01 -4.41
CA ALA A 59 -1.00 5.71 -4.46
C ALA A 59 0.27 5.66 -3.60
N GLU A 60 0.88 6.82 -3.30
CA GLU A 60 2.13 6.95 -2.51
C GLU A 60 1.88 7.19 -1.01
N ILE A 61 0.70 7.68 -0.63
CA ILE A 61 0.41 8.11 0.77
C ILE A 61 -0.34 7.01 1.57
N GLY A 62 -0.61 5.84 0.97
CA GLY A 62 -1.27 4.74 1.68
C GLY A 62 -2.81 4.75 1.60
N GLY A 63 -3.38 5.24 0.49
CA GLY A 63 -4.77 5.00 0.06
C GLY A 63 -5.92 5.54 0.93
N LYS A 64 -7.14 4.98 0.77
CA LYS A 64 -8.42 5.56 1.24
C LYS A 64 -8.63 5.59 2.75
N ALA A 65 -7.93 4.74 3.51
CA ALA A 65 -7.94 4.79 4.97
C ALA A 65 -7.51 6.16 5.55
N LEU A 66 -6.87 7.01 4.74
CA LEU A 66 -6.54 8.41 5.08
C LEU A 66 -7.75 9.32 5.30
N PHE A 67 -8.93 8.96 4.79
CA PHE A 67 -10.13 9.81 4.84
C PHE A 67 -11.22 9.28 5.78
N THR A 68 -11.10 8.05 6.29
CA THR A 68 -12.12 7.41 7.12
C THR A 68 -11.63 7.19 8.55
N LYS A 69 -10.32 7.04 8.77
CA LYS A 69 -9.75 6.62 10.06
C LYS A 69 -10.15 7.50 11.24
N GLU A 70 -10.04 8.83 11.14
CA GLU A 70 -10.37 9.70 12.27
C GLU A 70 -11.88 9.64 12.61
N LEU A 71 -12.74 9.42 11.61
CA LEU A 71 -14.18 9.25 11.78
C LEU A 71 -14.51 7.89 12.40
N GLU A 72 -13.84 6.82 11.96
CA GLU A 72 -13.96 5.48 12.53
C GLU A 72 -13.53 5.47 14.01
N ILE A 73 -12.47 6.21 14.37
CA ILE A 73 -12.06 6.39 15.78
C ILE A 73 -13.17 7.07 16.59
N ALA A 74 -13.78 8.13 16.04
CA ALA A 74 -14.88 8.83 16.71
C ALA A 74 -16.12 7.93 16.92
N LEU A 75 -16.44 7.06 15.95
CA LEU A 75 -17.49 6.05 16.08
C LEU A 75 -17.17 5.04 17.20
N CYS A 76 -15.95 4.51 17.22
CA CYS A 76 -15.48 3.56 18.22
C CYS A 76 -15.46 4.14 19.64
N ASN A 77 -15.10 5.41 19.77
CA ASN A 77 -15.10 6.12 21.05
C ASN A 77 -16.50 6.58 21.50
N LYS A 78 -17.53 6.40 20.66
CA LYS A 78 -18.89 6.94 20.87
C LYS A 78 -18.93 8.47 20.96
N ASP A 79 -17.97 9.14 20.31
CA ASP A 79 -17.96 10.60 20.13
C ASP A 79 -19.04 11.03 19.13
N VAL A 80 -19.35 10.16 18.18
CA VAL A 80 -20.46 10.30 17.21
C VAL A 80 -21.23 8.97 17.11
N HIS A 81 -22.49 9.03 16.68
CA HIS A 81 -23.34 7.84 16.51
C HIS A 81 -23.20 7.25 15.11
N MET A 82 -23.09 8.13 14.10
CA MET A 82 -23.00 7.73 12.69
C MET A 82 -22.07 8.67 11.92
N VAL A 83 -21.59 8.23 10.77
CA VAL A 83 -20.76 9.03 9.86
C VAL A 83 -21.27 8.89 8.42
N VAL A 84 -21.28 9.99 7.67
CA VAL A 84 -21.70 10.00 6.27
C VAL A 84 -20.49 9.98 5.34
N HIS A 85 -20.48 9.03 4.41
CA HIS A 85 -19.43 8.85 3.41
C HIS A 85 -19.99 8.82 1.99
N SER A 86 -19.15 9.23 1.03
CA SER A 86 -19.30 8.73 -0.33
C SER A 86 -18.96 7.25 -0.33
N LEU A 87 -19.87 6.37 -0.74
CA LEU A 87 -19.70 4.92 -0.59
C LEU A 87 -18.45 4.39 -1.31
N LYS A 88 -18.11 4.97 -2.47
CA LYS A 88 -16.89 4.62 -3.18
C LYS A 88 -15.64 4.76 -2.31
N ASP A 89 -15.63 5.64 -1.31
CA ASP A 89 -14.46 5.93 -0.48
C ASP A 89 -14.30 4.98 0.72
N LEU A 90 -15.32 4.15 1.00
CA LEU A 90 -15.26 3.12 2.04
C LEU A 90 -14.57 1.84 1.52
N PRO A 91 -13.69 1.21 2.31
CA PRO A 91 -13.13 -0.10 1.97
C PRO A 91 -14.22 -1.19 1.96
N THR A 92 -13.93 -2.34 1.34
CA THR A 92 -14.86 -3.50 1.32
C THR A 92 -14.91 -4.23 2.66
N ASN A 93 -13.83 -4.17 3.43
CA ASN A 93 -13.75 -4.70 4.78
C ASN A 93 -13.69 -3.53 5.77
N LEU A 94 -14.67 -3.48 6.68
CA LEU A 94 -14.83 -2.44 7.70
C LEU A 94 -14.44 -2.93 9.11
N ASP A 95 -13.93 -4.17 9.23
CA ASP A 95 -13.46 -4.69 10.51
C ASP A 95 -12.23 -3.91 10.96
N ASN A 96 -12.45 -3.15 12.03
CA ASN A 96 -11.47 -2.27 12.64
C ASN A 96 -11.06 -2.80 14.01
N ASN A 97 -9.81 -3.22 14.11
CA ASN A 97 -9.19 -3.50 15.39
C ASN A 97 -8.39 -2.26 15.81
N LEU A 98 -9.02 -1.41 16.63
CA LEU A 98 -8.42 -0.18 17.15
C LEU A 98 -8.10 -0.37 18.64
N ASN A 99 -6.82 -0.27 19.00
CA ASN A 99 -6.35 -0.26 20.39
C ASN A 99 -6.74 -1.49 21.24
N GLY A 100 -6.80 -2.69 20.67
CA GLY A 100 -7.12 -3.93 21.40
C GLY A 100 -8.60 -4.10 21.74
N LYS A 101 -9.47 -3.18 21.30
CA LYS A 101 -10.93 -3.35 21.28
C LYS A 101 -11.37 -3.61 19.85
N SER A 102 -11.94 -4.78 19.58
CA SER A 102 -12.61 -5.07 18.32
C SER A 102 -14.02 -4.48 18.36
N VAL A 103 -14.17 -3.24 17.90
CA VAL A 103 -15.49 -2.65 17.63
C VAL A 103 -15.81 -2.94 16.17
N SER A 104 -16.87 -3.70 15.91
CA SER A 104 -17.32 -3.97 14.55
C SER A 104 -18.08 -2.75 14.04
N LEU A 105 -17.63 -2.20 12.91
CA LEU A 105 -18.32 -1.13 12.20
C LEU A 105 -19.03 -1.71 10.98
N VAL A 106 -20.17 -1.10 10.63
CA VAL A 106 -21.00 -1.51 9.49
C VAL A 106 -21.52 -0.29 8.74
N ILE A 107 -21.77 -0.46 7.45
CA ILE A 107 -22.63 0.43 6.67
C ILE A 107 -24.06 0.08 7.04
N GLY A 108 -24.64 0.89 7.94
CA GLY A 108 -26.01 0.69 8.43
C GLY A 108 -27.07 1.13 7.44
N ALA A 109 -26.75 2.05 6.52
CA ALA A 109 -27.64 2.44 5.43
C ALA A 109 -26.90 2.90 4.16
N ILE A 110 -27.49 2.62 3.01
CA ILE A 110 -27.09 3.18 1.71
C ILE A 110 -28.27 3.95 1.15
N CYS A 111 -28.08 5.26 0.96
CA CYS A 111 -29.10 6.16 0.44
C CYS A 111 -29.34 5.94 -1.06
N GLU A 112 -30.39 6.55 -1.60
CA GLU A 112 -30.66 6.55 -3.04
C GLU A 112 -29.44 7.06 -3.84
N ARG A 113 -29.13 6.35 -4.94
CA ARG A 113 -27.95 6.64 -5.76
C ARG A 113 -28.21 7.83 -6.67
N GLU A 114 -27.35 8.84 -6.55
CA GLU A 114 -27.21 9.84 -7.61
C GLU A 114 -26.52 9.23 -8.85
N ASP A 115 -26.68 9.84 -10.03
CA ASP A 115 -26.11 9.29 -11.26
C ASP A 115 -24.61 8.97 -11.11
N PRO A 116 -24.21 7.70 -11.33
CA PRO A 116 -22.87 7.23 -11.03
C PRO A 116 -21.86 7.57 -12.12
N ARG A 117 -22.26 8.19 -13.24
CA ARG A 117 -21.37 8.48 -14.38
C ARG A 117 -20.26 9.47 -14.04
N ASP A 118 -19.20 9.41 -14.84
CA ASP A 118 -18.16 10.43 -14.83
C ASP A 118 -18.55 11.58 -15.76
N ALA A 119 -18.17 12.80 -15.38
CA ALA A 119 -18.46 14.03 -16.11
C ALA A 119 -17.17 14.76 -16.49
N VAL A 120 -17.18 15.39 -17.65
CA VAL A 120 -16.11 16.18 -18.21
C VAL A 120 -16.46 17.66 -18.04
N VAL A 121 -15.50 18.42 -17.54
CA VAL A 121 -15.54 19.87 -17.49
C VAL A 121 -14.40 20.38 -18.38
N LEU A 122 -14.74 21.13 -19.43
CA LEU A 122 -13.75 21.76 -20.30
C LEU A 122 -13.27 23.09 -19.72
N HIS A 123 -12.02 23.43 -20.05
CA HIS A 123 -11.45 24.73 -19.76
C HIS A 123 -12.30 25.83 -20.44
N PRO A 124 -12.56 27.01 -19.82
CA PRO A 124 -13.38 28.08 -20.39
C PRO A 124 -13.04 28.48 -21.84
N LYS A 125 -11.75 28.48 -22.20
CA LYS A 125 -11.24 28.70 -23.57
C LYS A 125 -11.74 27.71 -24.64
N LEU A 126 -12.32 26.58 -24.25
CA LEU A 126 -12.78 25.48 -25.13
C LEU A 126 -14.31 25.28 -25.05
N ARG A 127 -15.05 26.31 -24.64
CA ARG A 127 -16.53 26.27 -24.49
C ARG A 127 -17.27 25.97 -25.81
N ASP A 128 -16.62 26.13 -26.96
CA ASP A 128 -17.17 25.80 -28.28
C ASP A 128 -17.14 24.29 -28.59
N LYS A 129 -16.43 23.48 -27.79
CA LYS A 129 -16.33 22.02 -27.94
C LYS A 129 -17.41 21.30 -27.14
N LYS A 130 -17.87 20.13 -27.62
CA LYS A 130 -18.96 19.38 -26.97
C LYS A 130 -18.49 18.29 -26.01
N GLY A 131 -17.20 17.97 -25.98
CA GLY A 131 -16.66 16.91 -25.14
C GLY A 131 -15.24 16.50 -25.50
N LEU A 132 -14.79 15.37 -24.94
CA LEU A 132 -13.42 14.86 -25.15
C LEU A 132 -13.12 14.53 -26.61
N GLY A 133 -14.11 14.01 -27.35
CA GLY A 133 -13.93 13.64 -28.77
C GLY A 133 -13.69 14.82 -29.71
N ASP A 134 -14.07 16.03 -29.30
CA ASP A 134 -13.93 17.26 -30.10
C ASP A 134 -12.63 18.03 -29.76
N LEU A 135 -11.85 17.54 -28.79
CA LEU A 135 -10.63 18.22 -28.36
C LEU A 135 -9.51 18.03 -29.38
N PRO A 136 -8.66 19.06 -29.61
CA PRO A 136 -7.48 18.92 -30.46
C PRO A 136 -6.54 17.80 -30.00
N SER A 137 -5.84 17.19 -30.97
CA SER A 137 -4.78 16.22 -30.66
C SER A 137 -3.72 16.85 -29.77
N GLY A 138 -3.32 16.13 -28.72
CA GLY A 138 -2.39 16.63 -27.69
C GLY A 138 -3.06 17.42 -26.57
N SER A 139 -4.37 17.64 -26.58
CA SER A 139 -5.06 18.30 -25.46
C SER A 139 -4.89 17.53 -24.15
N VAL A 140 -4.77 18.27 -23.04
CA VAL A 140 -4.42 17.71 -21.73
C VAL A 140 -5.64 17.55 -20.85
N VAL A 141 -5.95 16.31 -20.48
CA VAL A 141 -7.06 15.95 -19.58
C VAL A 141 -6.54 15.63 -18.18
N GLY A 142 -7.07 16.32 -17.18
CA GLY A 142 -6.71 16.18 -15.77
C GLY A 142 -7.52 15.11 -15.05
N THR A 143 -6.87 14.02 -14.63
CA THR A 143 -7.43 13.03 -13.71
C THR A 143 -6.33 12.24 -13.00
N SER A 144 -6.48 12.03 -11.69
CA SER A 144 -5.59 11.17 -10.88
C SER A 144 -6.14 9.76 -10.66
N SER A 145 -7.24 9.39 -11.33
CA SER A 145 -7.85 8.07 -11.21
C SER A 145 -7.23 7.12 -12.24
N VAL A 146 -6.60 6.05 -11.77
CA VAL A 146 -6.05 4.99 -12.64
C VAL A 146 -7.14 4.34 -13.50
N ARG A 147 -8.34 4.14 -12.93
CA ARG A 147 -9.53 3.64 -13.63
C ARG A 147 -9.93 4.53 -14.81
N ARG A 148 -9.97 5.86 -14.60
CA ARG A 148 -10.31 6.81 -15.67
C ARG A 148 -9.22 6.87 -16.72
N ASN A 149 -7.96 6.92 -16.29
CA ASN A 149 -6.81 6.97 -17.20
C ASN A 149 -6.79 5.76 -18.13
N ALA A 150 -6.95 4.55 -17.62
CA ALA A 150 -6.94 3.33 -18.43
C ALA A 150 -8.02 3.37 -19.53
N GLN A 151 -9.27 3.64 -19.16
CA GLN A 151 -10.38 3.66 -20.11
C GLN A 151 -10.31 4.82 -21.10
N LEU A 152 -10.00 6.03 -20.62
CA LEU A 152 -10.02 7.22 -21.47
C LEU A 152 -8.82 7.28 -22.42
N LYS A 153 -7.65 6.74 -22.06
CA LYS A 153 -6.52 6.63 -22.99
C LYS A 153 -6.84 5.72 -24.17
N LYS A 154 -7.54 4.62 -23.91
CA LYS A 154 -8.00 3.71 -24.96
C LYS A 154 -9.04 4.37 -25.85
N ASN A 155 -10.04 5.02 -25.26
CA ASN A 155 -11.16 5.61 -25.99
C ASN A 155 -10.82 6.94 -26.69
N PHE A 156 -9.84 7.68 -26.17
CA PHE A 156 -9.40 8.98 -26.71
C PHE A 156 -7.86 9.02 -26.86
N PRO A 157 -7.28 8.21 -27.76
CA PRO A 157 -5.82 8.04 -27.87
C PRO A 157 -5.08 9.29 -28.38
N HIS A 158 -5.81 10.26 -28.94
CA HIS A 158 -5.28 11.54 -29.38
C HIS A 158 -5.07 12.54 -28.22
N LEU A 159 -5.54 12.22 -27.00
CA LEU A 159 -5.43 13.10 -25.84
C LEU A 159 -4.28 12.71 -24.90
N MET A 160 -3.77 13.68 -24.17
CA MET A 160 -2.78 13.48 -23.10
C MET A 160 -3.46 13.49 -21.74
N PHE A 161 -3.06 12.60 -20.83
CA PHE A 161 -3.63 12.53 -19.48
C PHE A 161 -2.59 12.89 -18.42
N LYS A 162 -2.92 13.85 -17.55
CA LYS A 162 -2.06 14.29 -16.44
C LYS A 162 -2.78 14.19 -15.09
N ASN A 163 -2.02 13.92 -14.04
CA ASN A 163 -2.54 13.84 -12.68
C ASN A 163 -2.95 15.23 -12.17
N ILE A 164 -4.19 15.36 -11.69
CA ILE A 164 -4.69 16.55 -10.98
C ILE A 164 -5.05 16.23 -9.53
N ARG A 165 -4.60 17.08 -8.60
CA ARG A 165 -4.73 16.92 -7.14
C ARG A 165 -5.51 18.06 -6.50
N GLY A 166 -6.12 17.77 -5.35
CA GLY A 166 -6.96 18.68 -4.58
C GLY A 166 -8.42 18.23 -4.49
N ASN A 167 -9.19 18.88 -3.62
CA ASN A 167 -10.66 18.78 -3.58
C ASN A 167 -11.30 19.39 -4.85
N LEU A 168 -12.63 19.31 -4.97
CA LEU A 168 -13.35 19.81 -6.16
C LEU A 168 -13.02 21.27 -6.46
N ASN A 169 -13.09 22.17 -5.47
CA ASN A 169 -12.73 23.59 -5.61
C ASN A 169 -11.32 23.78 -6.18
N THR A 170 -10.33 23.09 -5.62
CA THR A 170 -8.93 23.22 -6.04
C THR A 170 -8.72 22.71 -7.47
N ARG A 171 -9.41 21.63 -7.85
CA ARG A 171 -9.33 21.09 -9.23
C ARG A 171 -9.99 22.02 -10.23
N PHE A 172 -11.13 22.60 -9.86
CA PHE A 172 -11.84 23.56 -10.69
C PHE A 172 -11.00 24.81 -10.92
N ARG A 173 -10.43 25.36 -9.85
CA ARG A 173 -9.50 26.49 -9.92
C ARG A 173 -8.30 26.20 -10.81
N LYS A 174 -7.68 25.01 -10.70
CA LYS A 174 -6.57 24.60 -11.58
C LYS A 174 -6.97 24.44 -13.04
N LEU A 175 -8.24 24.15 -13.33
CA LEU A 175 -8.74 24.14 -14.70
C LEU A 175 -8.95 25.56 -15.23
N GLU A 176 -9.39 26.51 -14.40
CA GLU A 176 -9.71 27.87 -14.87
C GLU A 176 -8.49 28.80 -14.90
N GLU A 177 -7.63 28.74 -13.87
CA GLU A 177 -6.53 29.67 -13.68
C GLU A 177 -5.24 29.22 -14.39
N ASN A 178 -5.01 27.91 -14.48
CA ASN A 178 -3.80 27.37 -15.09
C ASN A 178 -4.11 26.82 -16.49
N ASN A 179 -3.29 27.17 -17.46
CA ASN A 179 -3.29 26.54 -18.79
C ASN A 179 -2.69 25.11 -18.80
N ASP A 180 -2.66 24.44 -17.64
CA ASP A 180 -2.09 23.10 -17.46
C ASP A 180 -3.02 22.00 -17.99
N TYR A 181 -4.34 22.27 -18.02
CA TYR A 181 -5.39 21.32 -18.39
C TYR A 181 -6.37 21.98 -19.36
N ASP A 182 -6.76 21.24 -20.39
CA ASP A 182 -7.83 21.60 -21.33
C ASP A 182 -9.19 21.03 -20.87
N ALA A 183 -9.17 19.97 -20.08
CA ALA A 183 -10.34 19.37 -19.45
C ALA A 183 -9.99 18.70 -18.12
N ILE A 184 -10.96 18.51 -17.25
CA ILE A 184 -10.84 17.59 -16.09
C ILE A 184 -12.01 16.61 -16.08
N VAL A 185 -11.77 15.43 -15.51
CA VAL A 185 -12.80 14.40 -15.33
C VAL A 185 -13.11 14.21 -13.86
N LEU A 186 -14.39 14.36 -13.50
CA LEU A 186 -14.92 14.31 -12.15
C LEU A 186 -16.12 13.34 -12.08
N ALA A 187 -16.61 13.04 -10.87
CA ALA A 187 -17.83 12.26 -10.75
C ALA A 187 -19.04 13.21 -10.84
N TYR A 188 -20.05 12.87 -11.64
CA TYR A 188 -21.24 13.70 -11.81
C TYR A 188 -21.89 14.03 -10.46
N ALA A 189 -22.14 13.00 -9.63
CA ALA A 189 -22.73 13.17 -8.30
C ALA A 189 -21.96 14.13 -7.37
N GLY A 190 -20.65 14.31 -7.57
CA GLY A 190 -19.88 15.29 -6.84
C GLY A 190 -20.15 16.72 -7.33
N ILE A 191 -20.22 16.91 -8.65
CA ILE A 191 -20.52 18.21 -9.27
C ILE A 191 -21.95 18.66 -8.94
N LYS A 192 -22.92 17.75 -9.08
CA LYS A 192 -24.34 18.05 -8.80
C LYS A 192 -24.56 18.50 -7.36
N ARG A 193 -23.97 17.81 -6.38
CA ARG A 193 -24.07 18.19 -4.97
C ARG A 193 -23.45 19.56 -4.66
N MET A 194 -22.45 19.98 -5.43
CA MET A 194 -21.88 21.33 -5.32
C MET A 194 -22.74 22.40 -6.02
N GLY A 195 -23.81 22.02 -6.73
CA GLY A 195 -24.63 22.93 -7.51
C GLY A 195 -23.95 23.42 -8.80
N TRP A 196 -23.05 22.63 -9.39
CA TRP A 196 -22.21 23.04 -10.53
C TRP A 196 -22.57 22.31 -11.84
N GLU A 197 -23.81 21.86 -11.99
CA GLU A 197 -24.24 21.06 -13.14
C GLU A 197 -24.13 21.84 -14.46
N ASP A 198 -24.29 23.16 -14.42
CA ASP A 198 -24.10 24.09 -15.53
C ASP A 198 -22.69 24.05 -16.13
N LYS A 199 -21.70 23.58 -15.36
CA LYS A 199 -20.29 23.49 -15.77
C LYS A 199 -19.98 22.20 -16.52
N ILE A 200 -20.90 21.24 -16.55
CA ILE A 200 -20.68 19.95 -17.20
C ILE A 200 -20.79 20.11 -18.71
N THR A 201 -19.74 19.73 -19.42
CA THR A 201 -19.74 19.75 -20.90
C THR A 201 -20.20 18.42 -21.47
N GLN A 202 -19.75 17.30 -20.87
CA GLN A 202 -20.08 15.96 -21.34
C GLN A 202 -20.27 15.01 -20.15
N LEU A 203 -21.33 14.21 -20.20
CA LEU A 203 -21.51 13.04 -19.34
C LEU A 203 -21.00 11.80 -20.08
N LEU A 204 -19.99 11.13 -19.52
CA LEU A 204 -19.38 9.95 -20.15
C LEU A 204 -20.32 8.75 -20.04
N SER A 205 -20.61 8.13 -21.17
CA SER A 205 -21.40 6.91 -21.23
C SER A 205 -20.63 5.72 -20.64
N PRO A 206 -21.32 4.63 -20.23
CA PRO A 206 -20.65 3.40 -19.78
C PRO A 206 -19.70 2.77 -20.82
N LYS A 207 -19.88 3.09 -22.11
CA LYS A 207 -18.96 2.66 -23.17
C LYS A 207 -17.66 3.47 -23.18
N GLU A 208 -17.73 4.75 -22.80
CA GLU A 208 -16.57 5.65 -22.74
C GLU A 208 -15.82 5.54 -21.42
N CYS A 209 -16.54 5.40 -20.30
CA CYS A 209 -15.94 5.29 -18.97
C CYS A 209 -16.91 4.65 -17.97
N MET A 210 -16.73 3.36 -17.67
CA MET A 210 -17.39 2.67 -16.57
C MET A 210 -16.98 3.29 -15.23
N HIS A 211 -17.94 3.41 -14.30
CA HIS A 211 -17.76 4.13 -13.05
C HIS A 211 -17.03 3.30 -11.97
N ALA A 212 -16.62 3.97 -10.88
CA ALA A 212 -16.07 3.27 -9.73
C ALA A 212 -17.17 2.54 -8.94
N VAL A 213 -16.78 1.50 -8.21
CA VAL A 213 -17.64 0.82 -7.23
C VAL A 213 -18.16 1.81 -6.20
N GLY A 214 -19.46 1.77 -5.93
CA GLY A 214 -20.15 2.67 -5.01
C GLY A 214 -20.22 4.14 -5.43
N GLN A 215 -19.80 4.49 -6.65
CA GLN A 215 -19.84 5.90 -7.09
C GLN A 215 -21.29 6.39 -7.17
N GLY A 216 -21.56 7.60 -6.65
CA GLY A 216 -22.89 8.20 -6.64
C GLY A 216 -23.69 7.95 -5.35
N ALA A 217 -23.49 6.81 -4.68
CA ALA A 217 -24.16 6.47 -3.43
C ALA A 217 -23.54 7.17 -2.22
N LEU A 218 -24.38 7.56 -1.25
CA LEU A 218 -23.97 7.90 0.11
C LEU A 218 -24.18 6.69 1.01
N ALA A 219 -23.26 6.50 1.94
CA ALA A 219 -23.28 5.43 2.92
C ALA A 219 -23.17 6.01 4.32
N ILE A 220 -23.94 5.43 5.24
CA ILE A 220 -23.94 5.80 6.65
C ILE A 220 -23.27 4.67 7.42
N GLU A 221 -22.10 4.96 7.98
CA GLU A 221 -21.33 4.05 8.81
C GLU A 221 -21.70 4.26 10.28
N CYS A 222 -21.89 3.17 11.02
CA CYS A 222 -22.15 3.18 12.46
C CYS A 222 -21.54 1.93 13.12
N ARG A 223 -21.66 1.82 14.44
CA ARG A 223 -21.26 0.60 15.15
C ARG A 223 -22.31 -0.49 14.95
N ALA A 224 -21.84 -1.73 14.80
CA ALA A 224 -22.71 -2.89 14.62
C ALA A 224 -23.54 -3.24 15.87
N ASP A 225 -23.11 -2.78 17.05
CA ASP A 225 -23.77 -3.01 18.34
C ASP A 225 -24.74 -1.88 18.74
N ASP A 226 -24.89 -0.85 17.91
CA ASP A 226 -25.76 0.31 18.16
C ASP A 226 -27.09 0.13 17.42
N GLU A 227 -27.96 -0.72 17.98
CA GLU A 227 -29.27 -1.06 17.41
C GLU A 227 -30.18 0.19 17.28
N ASP A 228 -30.13 1.12 18.23
CA ASP A 228 -30.90 2.38 18.18
C ASP A 228 -30.53 3.23 16.95
N THR A 229 -29.22 3.33 16.65
CA THR A 229 -28.74 4.03 15.46
C THR A 229 -29.12 3.26 14.19
N LEU A 230 -29.01 1.93 14.19
CA LEU A 230 -29.37 1.08 13.05
C LEU A 230 -30.86 1.16 12.70
N GLU A 231 -31.72 1.26 13.72
CA GLU A 231 -33.16 1.47 13.58
C GLU A 231 -33.44 2.88 13.05
N LEU A 232 -32.81 3.90 13.63
CA LEU A 232 -32.96 5.31 13.22
C LEU A 232 -32.67 5.53 11.73
N ILE A 233 -31.57 4.97 11.22
CA ILE A 233 -31.12 5.16 9.83
C ILE A 233 -31.77 4.17 8.85
N SER A 234 -32.58 3.23 9.34
CA SER A 234 -33.20 2.19 8.50
C SER A 234 -34.11 2.78 7.41
N SER A 235 -34.77 3.90 7.70
CA SER A 235 -35.65 4.62 6.77
C SER A 235 -34.91 5.26 5.59
N LEU A 236 -33.60 5.46 5.70
CA LEU A 236 -32.78 6.01 4.61
C LEU A 236 -32.28 4.95 3.63
N ARG A 237 -32.56 3.66 3.88
CA ARG A 237 -32.08 2.57 3.04
C ARG A 237 -32.85 2.53 1.73
N HIS A 238 -32.13 2.63 0.62
CA HIS A 238 -32.71 2.43 -0.71
C HIS A 238 -32.29 1.05 -1.27
N LEU A 239 -33.24 0.11 -1.32
CA LEU A 239 -32.96 -1.29 -1.66
C LEU A 239 -32.33 -1.47 -3.06
N PRO A 240 -32.86 -0.88 -4.16
CA PRO A 240 -32.24 -1.00 -5.49
C PRO A 240 -30.77 -0.56 -5.51
N THR A 241 -30.45 0.55 -4.81
CA THR A 241 -29.08 1.03 -4.69
C THR A 241 -28.23 0.10 -3.84
N THR A 242 -28.78 -0.40 -2.74
CA THR A 242 -28.09 -1.32 -1.83
C THR A 242 -27.69 -2.61 -2.54
N LEU A 243 -28.60 -3.24 -3.29
CA LEU A 243 -28.31 -4.46 -4.05
C LEU A 243 -27.25 -4.24 -5.14
N CYS A 244 -27.34 -3.13 -5.88
CA CYS A 244 -26.32 -2.74 -6.85
C CYS A 244 -24.95 -2.59 -6.19
N CYS A 245 -24.87 -1.79 -5.13
CA CYS A 245 -23.61 -1.49 -4.46
C CYS A 245 -23.03 -2.73 -3.76
N LEU A 246 -23.88 -3.61 -3.22
CA LEU A 246 -23.45 -4.87 -2.62
C LEU A 246 -22.79 -5.78 -3.66
N ALA A 247 -23.40 -5.96 -4.82
CA ALA A 247 -22.82 -6.75 -5.90
C ALA A 247 -21.49 -6.15 -6.42
N GLU A 248 -21.44 -4.82 -6.59
CA GLU A 248 -20.21 -4.11 -6.97
C GLU A 248 -19.08 -4.29 -5.94
N ARG A 249 -19.41 -4.17 -4.64
CA ARG A 249 -18.44 -4.33 -3.55
C ARG A 249 -17.96 -5.78 -3.42
N ALA A 250 -18.86 -6.75 -3.55
CA ALA A 250 -18.53 -8.18 -3.54
C ALA A 250 -17.58 -8.54 -4.69
N PHE A 251 -17.84 -7.99 -5.89
CA PHE A 251 -16.96 -8.12 -7.05
C PHE A 251 -15.55 -7.59 -6.76
N MET A 252 -15.44 -6.35 -6.26
CA MET A 252 -14.16 -5.72 -5.93
C MET A 252 -13.41 -6.45 -4.80
N ASN A 253 -14.14 -6.89 -3.76
CA ASN A 253 -13.57 -7.61 -2.64
C ASN A 253 -12.97 -8.96 -3.07
N THR A 254 -13.66 -9.68 -3.96
CA THR A 254 -13.25 -11.01 -4.44
C THR A 254 -12.03 -10.93 -5.36
N LEU A 255 -11.91 -9.88 -6.16
CA LEU A 255 -10.71 -9.62 -6.97
C LEU A 255 -9.53 -9.09 -6.15
N GLU A 256 -9.64 -9.01 -4.82
CA GLU A 256 -8.67 -8.37 -3.93
C GLU A 256 -8.29 -6.94 -4.39
N GLY A 257 -9.21 -6.30 -5.10
CA GLY A 257 -9.01 -5.02 -5.73
C GLY A 257 -9.18 -3.88 -4.73
N GLY A 258 -8.07 -3.30 -4.27
CA GLY A 258 -8.12 -2.01 -3.58
C GLY A 258 -8.50 -0.87 -4.52
N CYS A 259 -8.83 0.31 -4.00
CA CYS A 259 -9.22 1.45 -4.85
C CYS A 259 -8.11 2.06 -5.72
N SER A 260 -6.90 1.50 -5.62
CA SER A 260 -5.76 1.82 -6.48
C SER A 260 -5.66 0.91 -7.70
N VAL A 261 -6.56 -0.06 -7.87
CA VAL A 261 -6.60 -0.87 -9.09
C VAL A 261 -7.52 -0.24 -10.15
N PRO A 262 -7.18 -0.35 -11.44
CA PRO A 262 -8.01 0.06 -12.56
C PRO A 262 -9.18 -0.92 -12.75
N LEU A 263 -10.09 -0.92 -11.78
CA LEU A 263 -11.32 -1.69 -11.76
C LEU A 263 -12.51 -0.75 -11.94
N ALA A 264 -13.49 -1.14 -12.76
CA ALA A 264 -14.69 -0.37 -13.03
C ALA A 264 -15.94 -1.26 -13.08
N VAL A 265 -17.10 -0.65 -12.90
CA VAL A 265 -18.39 -1.35 -12.90
C VAL A 265 -19.48 -0.54 -13.62
N THR A 266 -20.55 -1.23 -14.01
CA THR A 266 -21.86 -0.67 -14.31
C THR A 266 -22.90 -1.61 -13.75
N SER A 267 -23.86 -1.09 -13.00
CA SER A 267 -24.89 -1.91 -12.35
C SER A 267 -26.27 -1.31 -12.54
N SER A 268 -27.30 -2.16 -12.64
CA SER A 268 -28.68 -1.72 -12.61
C SER A 268 -29.56 -2.73 -11.89
N TYR A 269 -30.57 -2.23 -11.18
CA TYR A 269 -31.67 -3.01 -10.62
C TYR A 269 -32.96 -2.46 -11.22
N LYS A 270 -33.59 -3.21 -12.13
CA LYS A 270 -34.85 -2.86 -12.78
C LYS A 270 -35.67 -4.12 -13.00
N ASP A 271 -36.98 -4.03 -12.83
CA ASP A 271 -37.91 -5.14 -13.09
C ASP A 271 -37.48 -6.45 -12.40
N GLU A 272 -37.11 -6.35 -11.11
CA GLU A 272 -36.61 -7.50 -10.32
C GLU A 272 -35.41 -8.21 -10.96
N LYS A 273 -34.59 -7.47 -11.73
CA LYS A 273 -33.37 -7.98 -12.35
C LYS A 273 -32.19 -7.10 -11.95
N LEU A 274 -31.21 -7.72 -11.28
CA LEU A 274 -29.92 -7.12 -10.99
C LEU A 274 -28.94 -7.51 -12.09
N THR A 275 -28.37 -6.51 -12.76
CA THR A 275 -27.31 -6.68 -13.76
C THR A 275 -26.04 -6.03 -13.25
N LEU A 276 -24.92 -6.75 -13.36
CA LEU A 276 -23.59 -6.26 -13.01
C LEU A 276 -22.63 -6.52 -14.17
N LYS A 277 -22.04 -5.45 -14.68
CA LYS A 277 -20.94 -5.46 -15.63
C LYS A 277 -19.67 -4.97 -14.93
N GLY A 278 -18.58 -5.73 -15.04
CA GLY A 278 -17.30 -5.46 -14.40
C GLY A 278 -16.20 -5.37 -15.43
N GLY A 279 -15.22 -4.50 -15.19
CA GLY A 279 -14.07 -4.29 -16.06
C GLY A 279 -12.77 -4.21 -15.26
N VAL A 280 -11.73 -4.90 -15.74
CA VAL A 280 -10.35 -4.83 -15.24
C VAL A 280 -9.47 -4.41 -16.41
N PHE A 281 -8.61 -3.42 -16.19
CA PHE A 281 -7.78 -2.82 -17.24
C PHE A 281 -6.31 -2.79 -16.83
N SER A 282 -5.38 -2.74 -17.77
CA SER A 282 -3.99 -2.35 -17.45
C SER A 282 -3.91 -0.82 -17.20
N CYS A 283 -2.87 -0.34 -16.50
CA CYS A 283 -2.72 1.11 -16.21
C CYS A 283 -2.69 2.01 -17.46
N ASP A 284 -2.19 1.49 -18.58
CA ASP A 284 -2.12 2.18 -19.87
C ASP A 284 -3.38 1.96 -20.74
N GLY A 285 -4.27 1.04 -20.34
CA GLY A 285 -5.48 0.69 -21.07
C GLY A 285 -5.28 -0.24 -22.28
N SER A 286 -4.07 -0.81 -22.47
CA SER A 286 -3.78 -1.71 -23.58
C SER A 286 -4.43 -3.10 -23.43
N GLU A 287 -4.59 -3.57 -22.19
CA GLU A 287 -5.28 -4.82 -21.86
C GLU A 287 -6.58 -4.52 -21.11
N GLU A 288 -7.64 -5.26 -21.42
CA GLU A 288 -8.88 -5.22 -20.66
C GLU A 288 -9.58 -6.58 -20.64
N ILE A 289 -10.31 -6.83 -19.56
CA ILE A 289 -11.29 -7.90 -19.45
C ILE A 289 -12.58 -7.24 -18.98
N ILE A 290 -13.66 -7.43 -19.74
CA ILE A 290 -14.98 -6.89 -19.43
C ILE A 290 -16.00 -8.01 -19.53
N GLU A 291 -16.72 -8.25 -18.44
CA GLU A 291 -17.72 -9.30 -18.36
C GLU A 291 -19.01 -8.79 -17.73
N GLU A 292 -20.12 -9.46 -18.05
CA GLU A 292 -21.45 -9.11 -17.55
C GLU A 292 -22.17 -10.35 -17.04
N VAL A 293 -22.86 -10.19 -15.92
CA VAL A 293 -23.75 -11.18 -15.33
C VAL A 293 -25.04 -10.52 -14.88
N ALA A 294 -26.12 -11.29 -14.85
CA ALA A 294 -27.39 -10.82 -14.30
C ALA A 294 -28.10 -11.94 -13.53
N ILE A 295 -28.96 -11.54 -12.60
CA ILE A 295 -29.87 -12.43 -11.87
C ILE A 295 -31.26 -11.81 -11.82
N CYS A 296 -32.29 -12.64 -11.94
CA CYS A 296 -33.69 -12.23 -11.84
C CYS A 296 -34.30 -12.83 -10.57
N PHE A 297 -34.91 -11.97 -9.74
CA PHE A 297 -35.48 -12.34 -8.45
C PHE A 297 -36.87 -13.00 -8.57
N LEU A 298 -37.59 -12.78 -9.69
CA LEU A 298 -38.90 -13.39 -9.96
C LEU A 298 -38.86 -14.92 -10.07
N ILE A 299 -37.74 -15.50 -10.50
CA ILE A 299 -37.58 -16.95 -10.68
C ILE A 299 -37.35 -17.66 -9.32
N ILE A 300 -37.05 -16.90 -8.26
CA ILE A 300 -36.56 -17.43 -6.97
C ILE A 300 -37.70 -17.64 -5.95
N VAL A 301 -38.96 -17.37 -6.33
CA VAL A 301 -40.15 -17.72 -5.53
C VAL A 301 -40.22 -19.24 -5.23
N ILE A 302 -39.55 -20.07 -6.03
CA ILE A 302 -39.51 -21.54 -5.85
C ILE A 302 -38.43 -21.99 -4.81
N ILE A 303 -37.41 -21.18 -4.52
CA ILE A 303 -36.34 -21.54 -3.56
C ILE A 303 -36.67 -21.00 -2.16
N LYS A 304 -37.90 -21.25 -1.68
CA LYS A 304 -38.40 -20.79 -0.38
C LYS A 304 -37.91 -21.64 0.82
N MET A 305 -36.79 -22.34 0.68
CA MET A 305 -36.21 -23.22 1.72
C MET A 305 -34.70 -23.04 1.92
N MET A 306 -34.16 -21.84 1.73
CA MET A 306 -32.83 -21.53 2.27
C MET A 306 -32.99 -21.09 3.73
N LYS A 307 -32.33 -21.82 4.65
CA LYS A 307 -32.24 -21.46 6.08
C LYS A 307 -31.88 -19.98 6.19
N LEU A 308 -32.62 -19.25 7.02
CA LEU A 308 -32.26 -17.88 7.44
C LEU A 308 -30.82 -17.92 7.93
N ASP A 309 -29.94 -17.24 7.20
CA ASP A 309 -28.56 -17.06 7.63
C ASP A 309 -28.56 -16.06 8.79
N ALA A 310 -27.91 -16.39 9.90
CA ALA A 310 -27.74 -15.48 11.02
C ALA A 310 -26.78 -14.32 10.67
N ASN A 311 -26.11 -14.38 9.51
CA ASN A 311 -25.23 -13.33 9.06
C ASN A 311 -25.99 -12.03 8.72
N ARG A 312 -25.71 -10.98 9.50
CA ARG A 312 -26.22 -9.63 9.30
C ARG A 312 -25.30 -8.73 8.47
N ASN A 313 -24.09 -9.18 8.12
CA ASN A 313 -23.07 -8.37 7.44
C ASN A 313 -22.66 -8.97 6.08
N TYR A 314 -22.87 -8.19 5.02
CA TYR A 314 -22.56 -8.55 3.64
C TYR A 314 -21.58 -7.52 3.05
N VAL A 315 -20.29 -7.87 3.01
CA VAL A 315 -19.21 -6.99 2.52
C VAL A 315 -19.22 -5.60 3.18
N GLY A 316 -19.39 -5.59 4.50
CA GLY A 316 -19.48 -4.39 5.33
C GLY A 316 -20.87 -3.77 5.42
N ILE A 317 -21.88 -4.27 4.70
CA ILE A 317 -23.24 -3.72 4.70
C ILE A 317 -24.13 -4.50 5.68
N HIS A 318 -24.78 -3.79 6.60
CA HIS A 318 -25.77 -4.37 7.50
C HIS A 318 -27.09 -4.62 6.76
N ASN A 319 -27.64 -5.83 6.83
CA ASN A 319 -28.90 -6.17 6.17
C ASN A 319 -30.14 -5.64 6.90
N GLY A 320 -30.04 -5.31 8.19
CA GLY A 320 -31.16 -4.78 8.99
C GLY A 320 -32.42 -5.65 8.93
N ASP A 321 -33.59 -5.01 8.93
CA ASP A 321 -34.91 -5.68 8.89
C ASP A 321 -35.43 -5.96 7.47
N PHE A 322 -34.57 -5.95 6.44
CA PHE A 322 -35.01 -6.46 5.14
C PHE A 322 -35.46 -7.90 5.33
N LYS A 323 -36.75 -8.19 5.09
CA LYS A 323 -37.31 -9.57 5.08
C LYS A 323 -36.68 -10.46 3.99
N SER A 324 -35.67 -9.96 3.28
CA SER A 324 -35.00 -10.56 2.14
C SER A 324 -33.49 -10.77 2.31
N THR A 325 -33.09 -11.51 3.34
CA THR A 325 -31.73 -12.07 3.45
C THR A 325 -31.30 -12.78 2.16
N SER A 326 -32.26 -13.35 1.41
CA SER A 326 -32.06 -13.93 0.08
C SER A 326 -31.56 -12.92 -0.96
N GLU A 327 -32.13 -11.71 -1.05
CA GLU A 327 -31.72 -10.73 -2.07
C GLU A 327 -30.28 -10.25 -1.87
N PHE A 328 -29.89 -10.01 -0.62
CA PHE A 328 -28.52 -9.62 -0.26
C PHE A 328 -27.53 -10.72 -0.61
N LYS A 329 -27.84 -11.97 -0.23
CA LYS A 329 -26.99 -13.11 -0.55
C LYS A 329 -26.82 -13.28 -2.05
N LEU A 330 -27.89 -13.18 -2.83
CA LEU A 330 -27.86 -13.30 -4.28
C LEU A 330 -27.08 -12.16 -4.95
N ALA A 331 -27.22 -10.93 -4.46
CA ALA A 331 -26.44 -9.79 -4.94
C ALA A 331 -24.94 -9.98 -4.65
N GLN A 332 -24.58 -10.46 -3.46
CA GLN A 332 -23.19 -10.80 -3.12
C GLN A 332 -22.66 -11.92 -4.01
N GLU A 333 -23.41 -13.01 -4.19
CA GLU A 333 -23.06 -14.15 -5.04
C GLU A 333 -22.88 -13.73 -6.50
N LEU A 334 -23.71 -12.81 -7.01
CA LEU A 334 -23.56 -12.25 -8.35
C LEU A 334 -22.19 -11.57 -8.53
N GLY A 335 -21.78 -10.74 -7.56
CA GLY A 335 -20.47 -10.09 -7.56
C GLY A 335 -19.31 -11.08 -7.49
N VAL A 336 -19.40 -12.07 -6.62
CA VAL A 336 -18.41 -13.16 -6.49
C VAL A 336 -18.30 -13.96 -7.79
N LYS A 337 -19.44 -14.31 -8.41
CA LYS A 337 -19.50 -15.05 -9.67
C LYS A 337 -18.81 -14.30 -10.79
N LEU A 338 -19.06 -12.99 -10.93
CA LEU A 338 -18.40 -12.16 -11.93
C LEU A 338 -16.90 -12.11 -11.70
N ALA A 339 -16.46 -11.92 -10.45
CA ALA A 339 -15.05 -11.87 -10.11
C ALA A 339 -14.34 -13.18 -10.46
N ASN A 340 -14.89 -14.33 -10.08
CA ASN A 340 -14.30 -15.63 -10.40
C ASN A 340 -14.20 -15.87 -11.91
N LYS A 341 -15.26 -15.53 -12.66
CA LYS A 341 -15.23 -15.59 -14.13
C LYS A 341 -14.10 -14.74 -14.70
N MET A 342 -13.90 -13.54 -14.17
CA MET A 342 -12.80 -12.66 -14.63
C MET A 342 -11.43 -13.18 -14.22
N LYS A 343 -11.28 -13.84 -13.05
CA LYS A 343 -10.03 -14.50 -12.65
C LYS A 343 -9.64 -15.62 -13.61
N GLU A 344 -10.61 -16.45 -14.01
CA GLU A 344 -10.40 -17.50 -15.01
C GLU A 344 -9.91 -16.94 -16.36
N LEU A 345 -10.30 -15.71 -16.70
CA LEU A 345 -9.85 -15.00 -17.90
C LEU A 345 -8.51 -14.27 -17.72
N GLY A 346 -7.85 -14.38 -16.56
CA GLY A 346 -6.53 -13.79 -16.30
C GLY A 346 -6.56 -12.38 -15.68
N ALA A 347 -7.68 -11.95 -15.09
CA ALA A 347 -7.76 -10.63 -14.44
C ALA A 347 -6.72 -10.46 -13.32
N ASP A 348 -6.39 -11.53 -12.58
CA ASP A 348 -5.38 -11.49 -11.52
C ASP A 348 -3.99 -11.08 -12.07
N ASP A 349 -3.65 -11.48 -13.29
CA ASP A 349 -2.35 -11.15 -13.89
C ASP A 349 -2.28 -9.68 -14.29
N ILE A 350 -3.37 -9.13 -14.84
CA ILE A 350 -3.49 -7.69 -15.13
C ILE A 350 -3.36 -6.87 -13.84
N LEU A 351 -4.04 -7.29 -12.78
CA LEU A 351 -4.02 -6.62 -11.48
C LEU A 351 -2.65 -6.71 -10.79
N LYS A 352 -1.99 -7.88 -10.82
CA LYS A 352 -0.63 -8.06 -10.27
C LYS A 352 0.39 -7.17 -10.96
N ARG A 353 0.40 -7.14 -12.29
CA ARG A 353 1.29 -6.26 -13.09
C ARG A 353 1.04 -4.79 -12.78
N THR A 354 -0.23 -4.42 -12.63
CA THR A 354 -0.65 -3.05 -12.29
C THR A 354 -0.16 -2.63 -10.90
N ASN A 355 -0.32 -3.48 -9.88
CA ASN A 355 0.17 -3.17 -8.53
C ASN A 355 1.70 -2.98 -8.52
N HIS A 356 2.44 -3.80 -9.27
CA HIS A 356 3.88 -3.66 -9.41
C HIS A 356 4.28 -2.35 -10.11
N PHE A 357 3.53 -1.91 -11.12
CA PHE A 357 3.78 -0.66 -11.85
C PHE A 357 3.45 0.58 -11.01
N ILE A 358 2.35 0.57 -10.25
CA ILE A 358 1.97 1.66 -9.34
C ILE A 358 3.01 1.83 -8.23
N LEU A 359 3.49 0.73 -7.64
CA LEU A 359 4.56 0.74 -6.65
C LEU A 359 5.90 1.24 -7.24
N LEU A 360 6.20 0.93 -8.50
CA LEU A 360 7.37 1.47 -9.20
C LEU A 360 7.27 2.98 -9.44
N CYS A 361 6.12 3.47 -9.93
CA CYS A 361 5.90 4.89 -10.20
C CYS A 361 5.92 5.75 -8.92
N ALA A 362 5.33 5.22 -7.84
CA ALA A 362 5.41 5.80 -6.50
C ALA A 362 6.86 6.05 -6.06
N HIS A 363 7.73 5.11 -6.41
CA HIS A 363 9.13 5.12 -6.03
C HIS A 363 9.97 6.09 -6.88
N VAL A 364 9.67 6.21 -8.18
CA VAL A 364 10.39 7.12 -9.09
C VAL A 364 10.05 8.58 -8.79
N LEU A 365 8.77 8.91 -8.51
CA LEU A 365 8.34 10.29 -8.28
C LEU A 365 8.83 10.88 -6.95
N SER A 366 9.03 10.06 -5.92
CA SER A 366 9.64 10.47 -4.64
C SER A 366 11.13 10.87 -4.77
N THR A 367 11.81 10.58 -5.89
CA THR A 367 13.27 10.77 -6.02
C THR A 367 13.70 11.86 -7.00
N THR A 368 12.76 12.61 -7.60
CA THR A 368 13.10 13.61 -8.64
C THR A 368 12.83 15.05 -8.22
N THR A 369 13.80 15.66 -7.54
CA THR A 369 14.06 17.11 -7.69
C THR A 369 15.28 17.41 -8.54
N ARG A 370 16.07 16.41 -8.96
CA ARG A 370 17.19 16.60 -9.91
C ARG A 370 17.39 15.37 -10.78
N ASN A 371 16.76 15.34 -11.96
CA ASN A 371 17.31 14.82 -13.23
C ASN A 371 16.17 14.65 -14.25
N ARG A 372 16.03 15.62 -15.15
CA ARG A 372 15.00 15.67 -16.21
C ARG A 372 15.31 14.77 -17.43
N LEU A 373 16.28 13.87 -17.37
CA LEU A 373 16.77 13.18 -18.58
C LEU A 373 16.24 11.75 -18.83
N ILE A 374 15.50 11.14 -17.91
CA ILE A 374 15.15 9.70 -18.01
C ILE A 374 13.73 9.45 -18.58
N LEU A 375 12.89 10.48 -18.71
CA LEU A 375 11.50 10.29 -19.20
C LEU A 375 11.39 10.04 -20.73
N LEU A 376 12.49 10.12 -21.48
CA LEU A 376 12.49 10.02 -22.96
C LEU A 376 12.77 8.61 -23.51
N PHE A 377 13.02 7.60 -22.67
CA PHE A 377 13.40 6.26 -23.13
C PHE A 377 12.29 5.19 -23.09
N PHE A 378 11.11 5.52 -22.54
CA PHE A 378 10.01 4.55 -22.36
C PHE A 378 8.72 4.83 -23.16
N MET A 379 8.70 5.85 -24.02
CA MET A 379 7.62 6.04 -24.99
C MET A 379 8.09 5.51 -26.35
N GLY A 380 7.34 4.58 -26.93
CA GLY A 380 7.68 3.83 -28.13
C GLY A 380 8.19 4.71 -29.28
N ARG A 381 9.25 4.26 -29.95
CA ARG A 381 9.70 4.86 -31.21
C ARG A 381 8.70 4.48 -32.31
N PRO A 382 8.19 5.43 -33.10
CA PRO A 382 7.61 5.12 -34.40
C PRO A 382 8.72 4.70 -35.36
N GLU A 383 8.45 3.69 -36.16
CA GLU A 383 9.26 3.30 -37.32
C GLU A 383 9.48 4.50 -38.26
N PHE A 384 10.72 4.74 -38.68
CA PHE A 384 11.01 5.59 -39.83
C PHE A 384 11.81 4.78 -40.86
N ARG A 385 11.13 4.37 -41.94
CA ARG A 385 11.74 4.00 -43.22
C ARG A 385 12.19 5.28 -43.96
N GLY A 386 13.21 5.12 -44.80
CA GLY A 386 14.20 6.15 -45.14
C GLY A 386 14.00 7.00 -46.42
N ARG A 387 15.17 7.46 -46.92
CA ARG A 387 15.50 8.43 -47.99
C ARG A 387 15.47 9.90 -47.54
N GLY A 388 16.45 10.76 -47.80
CA GLY A 388 17.74 10.64 -48.47
C GLY A 388 18.27 12.05 -48.84
N GLY A 389 19.59 12.24 -48.78
CA GLY A 389 20.36 13.22 -49.59
C GLY A 389 20.46 14.69 -49.15
N GLY A 390 21.68 15.22 -49.07
CA GLY A 390 21.97 16.67 -49.16
C GLY A 390 23.19 17.16 -48.39
N ARG A 391 24.24 17.60 -49.10
CA ARG A 391 25.59 18.00 -48.64
C ARG A 391 25.73 19.48 -48.20
N GLY A 392 26.80 19.75 -47.44
CA GLY A 392 27.57 21.01 -47.40
C GLY A 392 27.61 21.67 -46.01
N GLY A 393 28.69 22.19 -45.43
CA GLY A 393 30.09 22.37 -45.83
C GLY A 393 30.72 23.53 -44.99
N PHE A 394 31.82 23.23 -44.30
CA PHE A 394 32.98 24.08 -43.91
C PHE A 394 32.90 25.50 -43.28
N GLY A 395 33.83 25.72 -42.31
CA GLY A 395 34.47 27.00 -41.93
C GLY A 395 34.24 27.40 -40.46
N GLY A 396 35.18 27.81 -39.61
CA GLY A 396 36.58 28.22 -39.72
C GLY A 396 36.98 28.96 -38.40
N ARG A 397 38.27 28.94 -38.05
CA ARG A 397 38.92 29.41 -36.80
C ARG A 397 38.93 30.94 -36.54
N GLY A 398 39.17 31.31 -35.27
CA GLY A 398 39.88 32.53 -34.81
C GLY A 398 39.36 32.97 -33.42
N GLY A 399 40.09 33.40 -32.39
CA GLY A 399 41.50 33.73 -32.18
C GLY A 399 41.64 34.91 -31.18
N SER A 400 42.17 34.64 -29.97
CA SER A 400 43.02 35.51 -29.10
C SER A 400 42.57 36.85 -28.44
N ARG A 401 42.83 36.87 -27.10
CA ARG A 401 43.64 37.82 -26.27
C ARG A 401 43.03 39.06 -25.57
N GLY A 402 43.45 39.19 -24.29
CA GLY A 402 43.66 40.42 -23.49
C GLY A 402 42.80 40.45 -22.20
N GLY A 403 43.26 40.68 -20.95
CA GLY A 403 44.56 41.03 -20.36
C GLY A 403 44.36 41.93 -19.11
N GLY A 404 44.97 41.57 -17.96
CA GLY A 404 45.24 42.41 -16.77
C GLY A 404 44.07 42.69 -15.79
N GLY A 405 44.22 42.80 -14.47
CA GLY A 405 45.36 42.73 -13.56
C GLY A 405 44.98 43.20 -12.14
N ARG A 406 45.59 42.56 -11.12
CA ARG A 406 46.00 43.03 -9.76
C ARG A 406 45.01 43.65 -8.75
N GLY A 407 45.12 43.14 -7.51
CA GLY A 407 44.88 43.89 -6.27
C GLY A 407 44.77 42.99 -5.04
N GLY A 408 45.82 42.90 -4.22
CA GLY A 408 45.81 42.23 -2.92
C GLY A 408 46.48 43.09 -1.85
N PHE A 409 45.98 43.02 -0.60
CA PHE A 409 46.58 43.42 0.68
C PHE A 409 45.63 42.85 1.77
N GLY A 410 46.01 42.26 2.91
CA GLY A 410 47.32 42.05 3.53
C GLY A 410 47.43 42.66 4.93
N GLY A 411 47.08 41.87 5.97
CA GLY A 411 47.65 41.97 7.35
C GLY A 411 46.89 42.83 8.39
N ARG A 412 47.12 42.73 9.71
CA ARG A 412 47.78 41.75 10.61
C ARG A 412 47.69 42.31 12.07
N GLY A 413 47.64 41.43 13.08
CA GLY A 413 48.12 41.64 14.48
C GLY A 413 47.13 42.31 15.45
N GLY A 414 47.05 42.03 16.76
CA GLY A 414 47.73 41.18 17.77
C GLY A 414 46.97 41.43 19.11
N GLY A 415 47.15 40.79 20.28
CA GLY A 415 48.01 39.75 20.83
C GLY A 415 47.76 39.63 22.35
N ARG A 416 48.42 38.63 23.01
CA ARG A 416 48.67 38.41 24.46
C ARG A 416 47.46 38.07 25.37
N GLY A 417 47.55 37.15 26.35
CA GLY A 417 48.65 36.29 26.82
C GLY A 417 48.31 35.48 28.10
N GLY A 418 49.10 34.42 28.36
CA GLY A 418 49.38 33.72 29.65
C GLY A 418 48.25 32.92 30.34
N GLY A 419 48.48 31.77 31.00
CA GLY A 419 49.65 30.94 31.25
C GLY A 419 49.32 29.80 32.26
N ARG A 420 50.22 28.79 32.37
CA ARG A 420 50.35 27.72 33.41
C ARG A 420 49.19 26.70 33.52
N GLY A 421 49.36 25.39 33.71
CA GLY A 421 50.44 24.40 33.88
C GLY A 421 49.77 23.00 33.72
N GLY A 422 50.40 21.84 33.53
CA GLY A 422 51.72 21.36 33.87
C GLY A 422 51.59 20.11 34.76
N PHE A 423 51.47 18.91 34.18
CA PHE A 423 51.75 17.55 34.72
C PHE A 423 51.77 16.62 33.48
N GLY A 424 52.87 16.03 32.98
CA GLY A 424 53.85 15.13 33.62
C GLY A 424 53.28 13.71 33.62
N GLY A 425 53.80 12.65 32.98
CA GLY A 425 54.98 12.38 32.17
C GLY A 425 55.11 10.84 31.98
N ARG A 426 56.08 10.42 31.13
CA ARG A 426 56.56 9.05 30.78
C ARG A 426 55.73 8.28 29.74
N GLY A 427 56.29 7.73 28.66
CA GLY A 427 57.67 7.60 28.21
C GLY A 427 57.92 6.21 27.59
N GLY A 428 58.52 6.18 26.40
CA GLY A 428 59.02 4.99 25.69
C GLY A 428 58.43 4.85 24.28
N GLY A 429 59.11 5.04 23.15
CA GLY A 429 60.55 5.15 22.88
C GLY A 429 61.05 3.93 22.09
N GLY A 430 61.11 4.06 20.76
CA GLY A 430 61.77 3.13 19.83
C GLY A 430 60.97 3.00 18.53
N GLY A 431 61.43 3.36 17.32
CA GLY A 431 62.76 3.72 16.85
C GLY A 431 63.07 2.93 15.56
N GLY A 432 63.08 3.60 14.40
CA GLY A 432 63.63 3.09 13.13
C GLY A 432 62.65 2.28 12.27
N GLY A 433 62.58 2.40 10.95
CA GLY A 433 63.40 3.13 9.99
C GLY A 433 62.72 3.13 8.62
N ARG A 434 63.03 4.15 7.83
CA ARG A 434 62.54 4.38 6.47
C ARG A 434 63.08 3.33 5.51
N GLY A 435 62.23 2.89 4.57
CA GLY A 435 62.62 2.23 3.33
C GLY A 435 61.63 2.57 2.24
N GLY A 436 61.90 3.65 1.50
CA GLY A 436 61.19 3.97 0.27
C GLY A 436 61.72 3.15 -0.90
N GLY A 437 60.84 2.77 -1.82
CA GLY A 437 61.20 2.13 -3.08
C GLY A 437 59.96 2.01 -3.95
N GLY A 438 59.84 2.89 -4.94
CA GLY A 438 58.71 2.90 -5.88
C GLY A 438 58.74 1.74 -6.88
N GLY A 439 57.61 1.50 -7.53
CA GLY A 439 57.56 0.55 -8.64
C GLY A 439 56.14 0.23 -9.12
N ARG A 440 55.68 1.01 -10.10
CA ARG A 440 54.88 0.67 -11.29
C ARG A 440 53.69 -0.30 -11.17
N GLY A 441 52.58 0.13 -11.78
CA GLY A 441 51.36 -0.65 -11.97
C GLY A 441 51.58 -2.01 -12.65
N GLY A 442 50.74 -2.95 -12.26
CA GLY A 442 50.58 -4.27 -12.85
C GLY A 442 49.11 -4.68 -12.76
N ALA A 443 48.60 -5.17 -13.88
CA ALA A 443 47.20 -5.41 -14.18
C ALA A 443 46.55 -6.51 -13.32
N ARG A 444 45.21 -6.52 -13.39
CA ARG A 444 44.29 -7.65 -13.17
C ARG A 444 44.97 -9.02 -13.17
N GLY A 445 45.03 -9.66 -12.01
CA GLY A 445 45.38 -11.07 -11.84
C GLY A 445 44.24 -11.80 -11.13
N GLY A 446 43.34 -12.40 -11.89
CA GLY A 446 42.38 -13.37 -11.37
C GLY A 446 43.14 -14.62 -10.92
N MET A 447 42.96 -15.01 -9.66
CA MET A 447 43.55 -16.22 -9.10
C MET A 447 42.69 -17.41 -9.54
N ARG A 448 43.22 -18.26 -10.43
CA ARG A 448 42.63 -19.55 -10.80
C ARG A 448 43.00 -20.63 -9.78
N GLY A 449 42.03 -21.48 -9.44
CA GLY A 449 42.26 -22.85 -8.97
C GLY A 449 42.22 -23.07 -7.45
N GLY A 450 41.04 -22.98 -6.85
CA GLY A 450 40.75 -23.57 -5.54
C GLY A 450 39.56 -24.53 -5.68
N ARG A 451 39.64 -25.71 -5.02
CA ARG A 451 38.65 -26.81 -4.97
C ARG A 451 37.26 -26.45 -5.49
N LYS A 452 36.68 -27.29 -6.38
CA LYS A 452 35.24 -27.25 -6.71
C LYS A 452 34.46 -27.14 -5.39
N THR A 453 33.95 -25.95 -5.07
CA THR A 453 33.13 -25.73 -3.89
C THR A 453 31.83 -26.48 -4.15
N ILE A 454 31.57 -27.52 -3.36
CA ILE A 454 30.34 -28.30 -3.46
C ILE A 454 29.28 -27.54 -2.66
N VAL A 455 28.12 -27.30 -3.25
CA VAL A 455 26.97 -26.68 -2.58
C VAL A 455 25.86 -27.72 -2.50
N GLU A 456 25.40 -27.99 -1.29
CA GLU A 456 24.38 -28.99 -1.00
C GLU A 456 23.13 -28.31 -0.43
N PRO A 457 21.90 -28.78 -0.75
CA PRO A 457 20.69 -28.26 -0.12
C PRO A 457 20.71 -28.44 1.40
N HIS A 458 20.25 -27.42 2.13
CA HIS A 458 19.97 -27.53 3.56
C HIS A 458 18.57 -28.14 3.78
N ARG A 459 18.25 -28.60 5.00
CA ARG A 459 16.89 -29.03 5.36
C ARG A 459 15.81 -27.94 5.24
N HIS A 460 16.22 -26.68 5.15
CA HIS A 460 15.32 -25.55 4.95
C HIS A 460 15.34 -25.19 3.47
N GLU A 461 14.17 -25.22 2.84
CA GLU A 461 14.06 -24.89 1.41
C GLU A 461 14.57 -23.46 1.13
N GLY A 462 15.25 -23.30 0.00
CA GLY A 462 15.91 -22.03 -0.37
C GLY A 462 17.24 -21.74 0.33
N VAL A 463 17.65 -22.58 1.30
CA VAL A 463 18.92 -22.49 2.02
C VAL A 463 19.85 -23.64 1.62
N PHE A 464 21.15 -23.38 1.56
CA PHE A 464 22.16 -24.33 1.12
C PHE A 464 23.40 -24.27 2.03
N ILE A 465 24.23 -25.30 1.97
CA ILE A 465 25.53 -25.37 2.64
C ILE A 465 26.63 -25.42 1.57
N ALA A 466 27.56 -24.48 1.60
CA ALA A 466 28.79 -24.57 0.83
C ALA A 466 29.85 -25.33 1.63
N LYS A 467 30.25 -26.52 1.14
CA LYS A 467 31.28 -27.36 1.76
C LYS A 467 32.67 -26.78 1.53
N GLY A 468 33.44 -26.66 2.61
CA GLY A 468 34.75 -26.00 2.60
C GLY A 468 35.70 -26.54 3.67
N LYS A 469 36.65 -25.70 4.10
CA LYS A 469 37.41 -25.96 5.34
C LYS A 469 36.51 -25.80 6.57
N GLU A 470 35.61 -24.84 6.50
CA GLU A 470 34.48 -24.64 7.40
C GLU A 470 33.24 -24.55 6.51
N ASP A 471 32.20 -25.28 6.88
CA ASP A 471 30.93 -25.25 6.17
C ASP A 471 30.26 -23.88 6.39
N ALA A 472 29.71 -23.31 5.32
CA ALA A 472 29.07 -22.00 5.36
C ALA A 472 27.63 -22.08 4.86
N LEU A 473 26.72 -21.41 5.57
CA LEU A 473 25.35 -21.22 5.11
C LEU A 473 25.36 -20.29 3.90
N VAL A 474 24.67 -20.66 2.83
CA VAL A 474 24.57 -19.85 1.61
C VAL A 474 23.14 -19.81 1.07
N THR A 475 22.79 -18.72 0.37
CA THR A 475 21.52 -18.58 -0.37
C THR A 475 21.81 -18.36 -1.85
N ARG A 476 20.89 -18.79 -2.72
CA ARG A 476 21.01 -18.56 -4.17
C ARG A 476 20.80 -17.08 -4.49
N ASN A 477 21.79 -16.43 -5.11
CA ASN A 477 21.71 -15.00 -5.39
C ASN A 477 20.68 -14.69 -6.47
N LEU A 478 19.64 -13.91 -6.15
CA LEU A 478 18.69 -13.43 -7.15
C LEU A 478 19.26 -12.33 -8.06
N VAL A 479 20.36 -11.69 -7.67
CA VAL A 479 21.00 -10.62 -8.45
C VAL A 479 22.47 -10.98 -8.72
N PRO A 480 22.75 -11.87 -9.70
CA PRO A 480 24.11 -12.31 -9.99
C PRO A 480 25.07 -11.15 -10.23
N GLY A 481 26.28 -11.23 -9.67
CA GLY A 481 27.32 -10.21 -9.77
C GLY A 481 27.29 -9.19 -8.64
N GLU A 482 26.17 -9.01 -7.96
CA GLU A 482 25.98 -8.01 -6.90
C GLU A 482 26.07 -8.63 -5.50
N ALA A 483 26.80 -7.97 -4.61
CA ALA A 483 26.81 -8.25 -3.17
C ALA A 483 26.15 -7.08 -2.43
N VAL A 484 25.45 -7.35 -1.34
CA VAL A 484 24.74 -6.30 -0.58
C VAL A 484 25.67 -5.66 0.44
N TYR A 485 26.49 -6.45 1.11
CA TYR A 485 27.43 -6.04 2.16
C TYR A 485 28.85 -6.58 1.94
N GLY A 486 29.19 -6.88 0.69
CA GLY A 486 30.51 -7.43 0.34
C GLY A 486 30.70 -8.86 0.84
N GLU A 487 29.62 -9.60 1.11
CA GLU A 487 29.67 -11.02 1.39
C GLU A 487 30.37 -11.79 0.27
N LYS A 488 31.11 -12.84 0.65
CA LYS A 488 31.78 -13.70 -0.33
C LYS A 488 30.72 -14.41 -1.17
N LYS A 489 31.02 -14.55 -2.46
CA LYS A 489 30.16 -15.21 -3.44
C LYS A 489 30.81 -16.49 -3.90
N VAL A 490 30.00 -17.53 -4.08
CA VAL A 490 30.42 -18.84 -4.57
C VAL A 490 29.68 -19.09 -5.87
N VAL A 491 30.41 -19.36 -6.95
CA VAL A 491 29.80 -19.69 -8.24
C VAL A 491 29.99 -21.19 -8.47
N VAL A 492 28.88 -21.89 -8.70
CA VAL A 492 28.86 -23.31 -9.06
C VAL A 492 28.26 -23.42 -10.46
N GLU A 493 28.81 -24.31 -11.26
CA GLU A 493 28.31 -24.62 -12.60
C GLU A 493 27.52 -25.93 -12.50
N ASP A 494 26.22 -25.87 -12.78
CA ASP A 494 25.30 -27.01 -12.83
C ASP A 494 24.89 -27.30 -14.28
N GLU A 495 24.07 -28.33 -14.49
CA GLU A 495 23.57 -28.73 -15.82
C GLU A 495 22.70 -27.65 -16.49
N ASN A 496 22.17 -26.69 -15.73
CA ASN A 496 21.28 -25.61 -16.17
C ASN A 496 21.99 -24.24 -16.29
N GLY A 497 23.29 -24.17 -15.97
CA GLY A 497 24.12 -22.98 -16.12
C GLY A 497 24.93 -22.62 -14.87
N LYS A 498 25.36 -21.36 -14.79
CA LYS A 498 26.13 -20.84 -13.65
C LYS A 498 25.19 -20.29 -12.60
N VAL A 499 25.22 -20.87 -11.41
CA VAL A 499 24.47 -20.40 -10.24
C VAL A 499 25.42 -19.71 -9.27
N GLU A 500 25.10 -18.47 -8.91
CA GLU A 500 25.84 -17.72 -7.90
C GLU A 500 25.13 -17.84 -6.55
N TYR A 501 25.88 -18.18 -5.51
CA TYR A 501 25.44 -18.25 -4.12
C TYR A 501 26.14 -17.18 -3.29
N ARG A 502 25.48 -16.70 -2.23
CA ARG A 502 26.02 -15.72 -1.29
C ARG A 502 26.15 -16.32 0.10
N ILE A 503 27.31 -16.11 0.74
CA ILE A 503 27.53 -16.56 2.12
C ILE A 503 26.65 -15.75 3.07
N TRP A 504 25.85 -16.46 3.87
CA TRP A 504 25.00 -15.91 4.91
C TRP A 504 25.67 -16.04 6.28
N ASN A 505 26.14 -14.92 6.81
CA ASN A 505 26.92 -14.90 8.05
C ASN A 505 26.01 -14.92 9.30
N PRO A 506 26.12 -15.92 10.19
CA PRO A 506 25.33 -15.99 11.42
C PRO A 506 25.63 -14.86 12.43
N PHE A 507 26.84 -14.31 12.44
CA PHE A 507 27.19 -13.15 13.29
C PHE A 507 26.60 -11.81 12.81
N ARG A 508 25.92 -11.82 11.67
CA ARG A 508 25.25 -10.63 11.12
C ARG A 508 23.76 -10.85 10.88
N SER A 509 23.25 -12.03 11.22
CA SER A 509 21.86 -12.39 10.96
C SER A 509 21.36 -13.38 11.98
N LYS A 510 20.45 -12.91 12.83
CA LYS A 510 19.79 -13.70 13.87
C LYS A 510 19.06 -14.92 13.30
N LEU A 511 18.51 -14.79 12.09
CA LEU A 511 17.87 -15.91 11.39
C LEU A 511 18.89 -16.96 10.96
N ALA A 512 20.06 -16.57 10.43
CA ALA A 512 21.13 -17.53 10.12
C ALA A 512 21.70 -18.18 11.39
N ALA A 513 21.85 -17.42 12.48
CA ALA A 513 22.23 -17.95 13.78
C ALA A 513 21.22 -18.99 14.28
N ALA A 514 19.92 -18.75 14.14
CA ALA A 514 18.88 -19.73 14.49
C ALA A 514 18.93 -21.00 13.61
N ILE A 515 19.18 -20.85 12.31
CA ILE A 515 19.35 -21.98 11.39
C ILE A 515 20.53 -22.87 11.81
N ILE A 516 21.68 -22.26 12.12
CA ILE A 516 22.86 -22.99 12.60
C ILE A 516 22.64 -23.54 14.02
N GLY A 517 21.91 -22.81 14.86
CA GLY A 517 21.50 -23.21 16.20
C GLY A 517 20.49 -24.37 16.23
N GLY A 518 20.00 -24.80 15.07
CA GLY A 518 19.21 -26.02 14.94
C GLY A 518 17.70 -25.82 14.90
N VAL A 519 17.18 -24.63 14.55
CA VAL A 519 15.73 -24.40 14.39
C VAL A 519 15.07 -25.36 13.43
N ASP A 520 13.99 -26.01 13.85
CA ASP A 520 13.33 -27.07 13.08
C ASP A 520 12.73 -26.54 11.78
N ALA A 521 12.04 -25.40 11.85
CA ALA A 521 11.46 -24.74 10.68
C ALA A 521 11.49 -23.21 10.80
N ILE A 522 11.91 -22.55 9.72
CA ILE A 522 11.84 -21.07 9.60
C ILE A 522 10.55 -20.59 8.91
N HIS A 523 9.76 -21.51 8.34
CA HIS A 523 8.50 -21.24 7.64
C HIS A 523 8.57 -20.20 6.51
N MET A 524 9.66 -20.16 5.77
CA MET A 524 9.83 -19.26 4.61
C MET A 524 10.19 -20.06 3.34
N PRO A 525 9.39 -21.05 2.90
CA PRO A 525 9.71 -21.79 1.68
C PRO A 525 9.66 -20.87 0.44
N PRO A 526 10.25 -21.28 -0.70
CA PRO A 526 10.09 -20.57 -1.97
C PRO A 526 8.61 -20.29 -2.32
N GLY A 527 8.31 -19.09 -2.83
CA GLY A 527 6.95 -18.62 -3.11
C GLY A 527 6.21 -18.01 -1.92
N CYS A 528 6.75 -18.12 -0.71
CA CYS A 528 6.16 -17.58 0.52
C CYS A 528 6.08 -16.04 0.52
N ARG A 529 5.00 -15.50 1.10
CA ARG A 529 4.90 -14.07 1.42
C ARG A 529 5.31 -13.83 2.86
N VAL A 530 6.33 -13.00 3.07
CA VAL A 530 6.92 -12.72 4.37
C VAL A 530 6.75 -11.25 4.72
N LEU A 531 6.22 -10.97 5.91
CA LEU A 531 6.27 -9.64 6.52
C LEU A 531 7.46 -9.58 7.47
N TYR A 532 8.52 -8.86 7.08
CA TYR A 532 9.71 -8.68 7.88
C TYR A 532 9.65 -7.33 8.63
N LEU A 533 9.43 -7.39 9.94
CA LEU A 533 9.48 -6.25 10.87
C LEU A 533 10.92 -6.01 11.38
N GLY A 534 11.45 -4.80 11.18
CA GLY A 534 12.81 -4.45 11.59
C GLY A 534 13.88 -4.88 10.58
N ALA A 535 13.60 -4.77 9.28
CA ALA A 535 14.48 -5.26 8.20
C ALA A 535 15.84 -4.54 8.12
N ALA A 536 15.97 -3.36 8.75
CA ALA A 536 17.20 -2.59 8.90
C ALA A 536 17.98 -2.43 7.59
N SER A 537 19.30 -2.64 7.65
CA SER A 537 20.26 -2.18 6.65
C SER A 537 20.35 -3.06 5.40
N GLY A 538 19.62 -4.18 5.32
CA GLY A 538 19.53 -4.96 4.06
C GLY A 538 20.18 -6.35 4.08
N THR A 539 20.97 -6.71 5.11
CA THR A 539 21.71 -7.99 5.11
C THR A 539 20.77 -9.19 5.14
N THR A 540 20.04 -9.39 6.25
CA THR A 540 19.11 -10.52 6.42
C THR A 540 17.95 -10.47 5.41
N VAL A 541 17.36 -9.30 5.18
CA VAL A 541 16.22 -9.17 4.24
C VAL A 541 16.60 -9.58 2.81
N SER A 542 17.86 -9.36 2.40
CA SER A 542 18.32 -9.83 1.08
C SER A 542 18.45 -11.35 1.02
N HIS A 543 18.83 -12.01 2.12
CA HIS A 543 18.87 -13.48 2.18
C HIS A 543 17.46 -14.08 2.28
N VAL A 544 16.55 -13.46 3.04
CA VAL A 544 15.14 -13.85 3.07
C VAL A 544 14.53 -13.74 1.67
N SER A 545 14.83 -12.66 0.93
CA SER A 545 14.45 -12.50 -0.47
C SER A 545 15.00 -13.61 -1.37
N ASP A 546 16.27 -14.01 -1.21
CA ASP A 546 16.84 -15.15 -1.93
C ASP A 546 16.14 -16.48 -1.59
N VAL A 547 15.81 -16.69 -0.31
CA VAL A 547 15.18 -17.92 0.21
C VAL A 547 13.76 -18.08 -0.31
N VAL A 548 12.93 -17.03 -0.26
CA VAL A 548 11.56 -17.08 -0.82
C VAL A 548 11.54 -17.07 -2.35
N GLY A 549 12.67 -16.74 -2.99
CA GLY A 549 12.81 -16.81 -4.45
C GLY A 549 12.03 -15.73 -5.21
N PRO A 550 12.06 -15.78 -6.55
CA PRO A 550 11.48 -14.75 -7.42
C PRO A 550 9.94 -14.68 -7.35
N ASP A 551 9.29 -15.79 -7.04
CA ASP A 551 7.82 -15.88 -6.91
C ASP A 551 7.33 -15.53 -5.49
N GLY A 552 8.23 -15.51 -4.51
CA GLY A 552 7.95 -15.06 -3.15
C GLY A 552 7.96 -13.53 -3.03
N LEU A 553 7.51 -13.02 -1.88
CA LEU A 553 7.43 -11.57 -1.65
C LEU A 553 7.82 -11.22 -0.21
N VAL A 554 8.68 -10.22 -0.04
CA VAL A 554 9.13 -9.75 1.27
C VAL A 554 8.69 -8.31 1.50
N PHE A 555 7.72 -8.10 2.39
CA PHE A 555 7.33 -6.79 2.88
C PHE A 555 8.27 -6.39 4.02
N ALA A 556 9.20 -5.49 3.76
CA ALA A 556 10.28 -5.12 4.67
C ALA A 556 9.98 -3.80 5.38
N VAL A 557 9.56 -3.87 6.65
CA VAL A 557 9.21 -2.70 7.47
C VAL A 557 10.43 -2.22 8.24
N GLU A 558 10.78 -0.94 8.07
CA GLU A 558 11.90 -0.29 8.73
C GLU A 558 11.53 1.12 9.19
N PHE A 559 11.69 1.42 10.48
CA PHE A 559 11.29 2.72 11.04
C PHE A 559 12.31 3.83 10.75
N SER A 560 13.60 3.49 10.64
CA SER A 560 14.68 4.46 10.46
C SER A 560 14.76 4.93 9.01
N HIS A 561 14.63 6.23 8.79
CA HIS A 561 14.87 6.83 7.46
C HIS A 561 16.33 6.66 6.97
N ARG A 562 17.31 6.48 7.87
CA ARG A 562 18.70 6.21 7.45
C ARG A 562 18.80 4.79 6.90
N SER A 563 18.44 3.79 7.70
CA SER A 563 18.48 2.37 7.29
C SER A 563 17.53 2.10 6.12
N GLY A 564 16.38 2.78 6.10
CA GLY A 564 15.40 2.73 5.03
C GLY A 564 15.95 3.14 3.66
N ARG A 565 16.88 4.09 3.59
CA ARG A 565 17.54 4.45 2.32
C ARG A 565 18.38 3.30 1.77
N ASP A 566 19.08 2.58 2.64
CA ASP A 566 19.89 1.43 2.25
C ASP A 566 18.99 0.27 1.82
N LEU A 567 17.92 0.00 2.59
CA LEU A 567 16.88 -0.98 2.25
C LEU A 567 16.25 -0.72 0.88
N ILE A 568 15.93 0.55 0.59
CA ILE A 568 15.42 0.97 -0.72
C ILE A 568 16.41 0.64 -1.84
N ASN A 569 17.70 0.88 -1.64
CA ASN A 569 18.71 0.56 -2.65
C ASN A 569 18.85 -0.95 -2.87
N VAL A 570 18.64 -1.77 -1.84
CA VAL A 570 18.55 -3.22 -2.00
C VAL A 570 17.32 -3.63 -2.82
N ALA A 571 16.16 -3.05 -2.51
CA ALA A 571 14.90 -3.33 -3.20
C ALA A 571 14.90 -2.91 -4.68
N LYS A 572 15.66 -1.87 -5.07
CA LYS A 572 15.84 -1.49 -6.49
C LYS A 572 16.42 -2.63 -7.33
N LYS A 573 17.24 -3.49 -6.74
CA LYS A 573 17.87 -4.62 -7.43
C LYS A 573 17.08 -5.92 -7.25
N ARG A 574 16.32 -6.05 -6.15
CA ARG A 574 15.52 -7.23 -5.80
C ARG A 574 14.03 -6.87 -5.82
N THR A 575 13.38 -7.14 -6.94
CA THR A 575 11.98 -6.76 -7.19
C THR A 575 10.98 -7.47 -6.27
N ASN A 576 11.37 -8.59 -5.66
CA ASN A 576 10.57 -9.30 -4.67
C ASN A 576 10.65 -8.70 -3.24
N ILE A 577 11.32 -7.56 -3.05
CA ILE A 577 11.34 -6.81 -1.79
C ILE A 577 10.51 -5.54 -1.93
N ILE A 578 9.51 -5.38 -1.05
CA ILE A 578 8.74 -4.14 -0.91
C ILE A 578 9.21 -3.41 0.35
N PRO A 579 9.99 -2.32 0.22
CA PRO A 579 10.47 -1.55 1.37
C PRO A 579 9.37 -0.63 1.91
N ILE A 580 9.12 -0.68 3.21
CA ILE A 580 8.10 0.09 3.93
C ILE A 580 8.80 0.90 5.01
N ILE A 581 8.93 2.21 4.82
CA ILE A 581 9.61 3.10 5.77
C ILE A 581 8.61 3.63 6.80
N GLU A 582 8.17 2.75 7.70
CA GLU A 582 7.20 3.04 8.75
C GLU A 582 7.51 2.29 10.04
N ASP A 583 6.87 2.72 11.12
CA ASP A 583 7.00 2.11 12.44
C ASP A 583 6.10 0.87 12.58
N ALA A 584 6.72 -0.28 12.90
CA ALA A 584 6.03 -1.56 13.05
C ALA A 584 4.94 -1.55 14.14
N ARG A 585 5.01 -0.64 15.13
CA ARG A 585 3.95 -0.44 16.15
C ARG A 585 2.62 0.03 15.58
N HIS A 586 2.63 0.56 14.35
CA HIS A 586 1.47 1.18 13.72
C HIS A 586 1.08 0.46 12.42
N PRO A 587 0.68 -0.83 12.47
CA PRO A 587 0.40 -1.64 11.27
C PRO A 587 -0.63 -1.02 10.33
N HIS A 588 -1.58 -0.26 10.87
CA HIS A 588 -2.56 0.49 10.09
C HIS A 588 -1.95 1.47 9.07
N LYS A 589 -0.73 1.96 9.27
CA LYS A 589 -0.08 2.89 8.34
C LYS A 589 0.33 2.25 7.01
N TYR A 590 0.63 0.96 7.03
CA TYR A 590 1.02 0.20 5.84
C TYR A 590 0.04 -0.91 5.48
N ARG A 591 -1.15 -0.91 6.09
CA ARG A 591 -2.22 -1.88 5.83
C ARG A 591 -2.67 -1.93 4.38
N MET A 592 -2.53 -0.82 3.65
CA MET A 592 -2.88 -0.76 2.23
C MET A 592 -1.78 -1.28 1.30
N LEU A 593 -0.56 -1.48 1.80
CA LEU A 593 0.56 -2.00 1.03
C LEU A 593 0.76 -3.51 1.25
N VAL A 594 0.45 -3.98 2.46
CA VAL A 594 0.69 -5.37 2.88
C VAL A 594 -0.60 -6.17 2.77
N GLY A 595 -0.61 -7.15 1.87
CA GLY A 595 -1.66 -8.17 1.81
C GLY A 595 -1.47 -9.26 2.88
N MET A 596 -2.35 -10.27 2.89
CA MET A 596 -2.18 -11.41 3.81
C MET A 596 -0.86 -12.15 3.52
N VAL A 597 -0.09 -12.41 4.57
CA VAL A 597 1.21 -13.08 4.54
C VAL A 597 1.15 -14.47 5.18
N ASP A 598 2.07 -15.33 4.78
CA ASP A 598 2.17 -16.70 5.29
C ASP A 598 3.01 -16.74 6.57
N THR A 599 4.03 -15.86 6.64
CA THR A 599 4.97 -15.80 7.77
C THR A 599 5.32 -14.36 8.15
N ILE A 600 5.35 -14.07 9.46
CA ILE A 600 5.96 -12.84 10.00
C ILE A 600 7.35 -13.18 10.53
N PHE A 601 8.37 -12.43 10.07
CA PHE A 601 9.68 -12.42 10.71
C PHE A 601 9.90 -11.10 11.43
N ALA A 602 10.27 -11.13 12.69
CA ALA A 602 10.45 -9.93 13.49
C ALA A 602 11.83 -9.88 14.16
N ASP A 603 12.58 -8.83 13.84
CA ASP A 603 13.85 -8.47 14.45
C ASP A 603 13.79 -7.01 14.89
N VAL A 604 12.90 -6.72 15.84
CA VAL A 604 12.59 -5.36 16.29
C VAL A 604 13.28 -5.08 17.61
N ALA A 605 14.13 -4.07 17.66
CA ALA A 605 14.83 -3.63 18.88
C ALA A 605 13.99 -2.64 19.70
N GLN A 606 12.80 -3.05 20.16
CA GLN A 606 11.92 -2.25 21.02
C GLN A 606 11.55 -3.01 22.31
N PRO A 607 11.01 -2.33 23.35
CA PRO A 607 10.63 -3.02 24.59
C PRO A 607 9.39 -3.91 24.51
N ASP A 608 8.49 -3.66 23.56
CA ASP A 608 7.19 -4.33 23.41
C ASP A 608 7.12 -5.26 22.19
N GLN A 609 8.15 -6.10 22.01
CA GLN A 609 8.34 -6.92 20.80
C GLN A 609 7.18 -7.90 20.55
N ALA A 610 6.76 -8.66 21.56
CA ALA A 610 5.64 -9.59 21.44
C ALA A 610 4.35 -8.89 21.00
N ARG A 611 4.08 -7.70 21.56
CA ARG A 611 2.90 -6.89 21.19
C ARG A 611 2.99 -6.40 19.74
N ILE A 612 4.16 -5.94 19.30
CA ILE A 612 4.37 -5.49 17.92
C ILE A 612 4.09 -6.63 16.94
N VAL A 613 4.59 -7.83 17.23
CA VAL A 613 4.36 -9.02 16.40
C VAL A 613 2.89 -9.41 16.41
N ALA A 614 2.23 -9.44 17.57
CA ALA A 614 0.81 -9.74 17.69
C ALA A 614 -0.08 -8.75 16.91
N LEU A 615 0.16 -7.44 17.06
CA LEU A 615 -0.56 -6.41 16.32
C LEU A 615 -0.44 -6.60 14.81
N ASN A 616 0.76 -6.94 14.32
CA ASN A 616 0.97 -7.24 12.91
C ASN A 616 0.32 -8.55 12.47
N ALA A 617 0.38 -9.58 13.29
CA ALA A 617 -0.26 -10.86 13.03
C ALA A 617 -1.78 -10.71 12.89
N HIS A 618 -2.41 -9.90 13.74
CA HIS A 618 -3.84 -9.60 13.65
C HIS A 618 -4.27 -8.92 12.36
N ASN A 619 -3.37 -8.16 11.72
CA ASN A 619 -3.69 -7.42 10.51
C ASN A 619 -3.31 -8.19 9.24
N PHE A 620 -2.23 -8.97 9.28
CA PHE A 620 -1.58 -9.48 8.05
C PHE A 620 -1.34 -10.98 8.05
N LEU A 621 -1.24 -11.65 9.18
CA LEU A 621 -0.89 -13.08 9.19
C LEU A 621 -2.13 -13.95 9.00
N LYS A 622 -2.07 -14.88 8.04
CA LYS A 622 -3.16 -15.84 7.80
C LYS A 622 -3.42 -16.68 9.05
N ASN A 623 -4.66 -17.11 9.27
CA ASN A 623 -4.94 -18.12 10.29
C ASN A 623 -4.16 -19.41 9.94
N GLY A 624 -3.46 -20.00 10.91
CA GLY A 624 -2.53 -21.10 10.67
C GLY A 624 -1.19 -20.67 10.06
N GLY A 625 -0.98 -19.37 9.80
CA GLY A 625 0.31 -18.81 9.40
C GLY A 625 1.32 -18.81 10.54
N HIS A 626 2.59 -18.58 10.22
CA HIS A 626 3.70 -18.75 11.16
C HIS A 626 4.34 -17.42 11.56
N PHE A 627 4.99 -17.41 12.71
CA PHE A 627 5.81 -16.27 13.12
C PHE A 627 7.16 -16.75 13.61
N VAL A 628 8.17 -15.94 13.33
CA VAL A 628 9.54 -16.08 13.81
C VAL A 628 9.91 -14.74 14.44
N ILE A 629 10.09 -14.71 15.75
CA ILE A 629 10.44 -13.49 16.49
C ILE A 629 11.81 -13.67 17.15
N SER A 630 12.71 -12.73 16.93
CA SER A 630 13.96 -12.62 17.67
C SER A 630 13.77 -11.71 18.88
N ILE A 631 13.84 -12.29 20.07
CA ILE A 631 13.70 -11.59 21.34
C ILE A 631 15.09 -11.19 21.86
N LYS A 632 15.28 -9.89 22.10
CA LYS A 632 16.49 -9.34 22.72
C LYS A 632 16.20 -8.92 24.15
N ALA A 633 16.70 -9.66 25.14
CA ALA A 633 16.35 -9.42 26.55
C ALA A 633 16.70 -8.00 27.00
N SER A 634 17.90 -7.53 26.64
CA SER A 634 18.40 -6.21 27.04
C SER A 634 17.62 -5.02 26.47
N CYS A 635 16.85 -5.21 25.38
CA CYS A 635 16.00 -4.15 24.81
C CYS A 635 14.64 -4.05 25.52
N ILE A 636 14.23 -5.11 26.21
CA ILE A 636 12.94 -5.20 26.91
C ILE A 636 13.12 -4.79 28.36
N ASP A 637 14.09 -5.40 29.03
CA ASP A 637 14.39 -5.12 30.42
C ASP A 637 15.86 -5.48 30.70
N SER A 638 16.73 -4.48 30.69
CA SER A 638 18.17 -4.66 30.91
C SER A 638 18.54 -5.01 32.35
N THR A 639 17.58 -4.99 33.27
CA THR A 639 17.81 -5.28 34.69
C THR A 639 17.40 -6.70 35.08
N ALA A 640 16.58 -7.36 34.26
CA ALA A 640 16.11 -8.72 34.49
C ALA A 640 17.04 -9.76 33.85
N GLN A 641 17.01 -10.99 34.39
CA GLN A 641 17.69 -12.13 33.77
C GLN A 641 17.05 -12.46 32.40
N PRO A 642 17.85 -12.76 31.35
CA PRO A 642 17.34 -13.02 30.00
C PRO A 642 16.23 -14.08 29.94
N GLU A 643 16.37 -15.17 30.69
CA GLU A 643 15.41 -16.27 30.73
C GLU A 643 14.03 -15.82 31.22
N ALA A 644 14.01 -14.94 32.22
CA ALA A 644 12.77 -14.35 32.74
C ALA A 644 12.13 -13.40 31.74
N VAL A 645 12.93 -12.66 30.96
CA VAL A 645 12.41 -11.81 29.87
C VAL A 645 11.81 -12.66 28.76
N PHE A 646 12.49 -13.73 28.33
CA PHE A 646 11.99 -14.65 27.31
C PHE A 646 10.66 -15.29 27.72
N ALA A 647 10.57 -15.79 28.96
CA ALA A 647 9.34 -16.38 29.48
C ALA A 647 8.16 -15.38 29.50
N ARG A 648 8.40 -14.12 29.88
CA ARG A 648 7.38 -13.06 29.86
C ARG A 648 6.89 -12.74 28.45
N GLU A 649 7.79 -12.63 27.47
CA GLU A 649 7.40 -12.36 26.08
C GLU A 649 6.63 -13.55 25.46
N VAL A 650 7.05 -14.78 25.74
CA VAL A 650 6.35 -16.00 25.32
C VAL A 650 4.94 -16.06 25.92
N ALA A 651 4.76 -15.64 27.16
CA ALA A 651 3.44 -15.54 27.78
C ALA A 651 2.55 -14.52 27.07
N LYS A 652 3.06 -13.31 26.78
CA LYS A 652 2.32 -12.29 26.01
C LYS A 652 1.89 -12.78 24.63
N LEU A 653 2.75 -13.52 23.93
CA LEU A 653 2.41 -14.11 22.64
C LEU A 653 1.23 -15.10 22.76
N LYS A 654 1.19 -15.91 23.82
CA LYS A 654 0.09 -16.85 24.09
C LYS A 654 -1.23 -16.13 24.34
N ASP A 655 -1.20 -15.03 25.09
CA ASP A 655 -2.40 -14.22 25.38
C ASP A 655 -3.01 -13.63 24.09
N GLU A 656 -2.18 -13.37 23.07
CA GLU A 656 -2.58 -12.82 21.77
C GLU A 656 -2.93 -13.90 20.72
N LYS A 657 -3.31 -15.11 21.16
CA LYS A 657 -3.66 -16.25 20.28
C LYS A 657 -2.53 -16.69 19.35
N MET A 658 -1.28 -16.43 19.74
CA MET A 658 -0.09 -16.94 19.06
C MET A 658 0.42 -18.14 19.86
N LYS A 659 0.66 -19.28 19.23
CA LYS A 659 1.13 -20.50 19.90
C LYS A 659 2.61 -20.73 19.59
N PRO A 660 3.53 -20.42 20.52
CA PRO A 660 4.93 -20.78 20.40
C PRO A 660 5.09 -22.31 20.30
N GLN A 661 5.98 -22.76 19.42
CA GLN A 661 6.30 -24.17 19.19
C GLN A 661 7.74 -24.48 19.59
N GLU A 662 8.65 -23.55 19.31
CA GLU A 662 10.09 -23.74 19.49
C GLU A 662 10.73 -22.44 20.01
N GLN A 663 11.74 -22.56 20.88
CA GLN A 663 12.55 -21.44 21.35
C GLN A 663 14.02 -21.87 21.39
N ILE A 664 14.91 -21.07 20.79
CA ILE A 664 16.33 -21.38 20.67
C ILE A 664 17.17 -20.18 21.06
N SER A 665 18.22 -20.41 21.85
CA SER A 665 19.22 -19.39 22.16
C SER A 665 20.11 -19.11 20.95
N LEU A 666 20.45 -17.84 20.72
CA LEU A 666 21.37 -17.47 19.64
C LEU A 666 22.84 -17.47 20.06
N GLU A 667 23.17 -17.94 21.27
CA GLU A 667 24.55 -18.09 21.70
C GLU A 667 25.26 -19.21 20.91
N PRO A 668 26.55 -19.03 20.53
CA PRO A 668 27.45 -17.92 20.89
C PRO A 668 27.42 -16.71 19.95
N PHE A 669 26.54 -16.68 18.94
CA PHE A 669 26.52 -15.63 17.90
C PHE A 669 26.02 -14.29 18.44
N GLU A 670 24.93 -14.30 19.20
CA GLU A 670 24.38 -13.14 19.89
C GLU A 670 23.98 -13.49 21.33
N ARG A 671 24.63 -12.86 22.32
CA ARG A 671 24.31 -13.03 23.74
C ARG A 671 22.98 -12.38 24.09
N ASP A 672 22.26 -12.93 25.06
CA ASP A 672 20.97 -12.41 25.55
C ASP A 672 19.87 -12.34 24.48
N HIS A 673 19.98 -13.17 23.43
CA HIS A 673 18.99 -13.28 22.36
C HIS A 673 18.44 -14.70 22.25
N ALA A 674 17.15 -14.79 21.95
CA ALA A 674 16.48 -16.04 21.62
C ALA A 674 15.57 -15.85 20.41
N VAL A 675 15.47 -16.86 19.55
CA VAL A 675 14.44 -16.91 18.50
C VAL A 675 13.31 -17.82 18.96
N VAL A 676 12.08 -17.34 18.81
CA VAL A 676 10.86 -18.10 19.06
C VAL A 676 10.11 -18.27 17.75
N VAL A 677 9.72 -19.51 17.46
CA VAL A 677 8.91 -19.87 16.29
C VAL A 677 7.55 -20.38 16.75
N GLY A 678 6.49 -20.05 16.03
CA GLY A 678 5.16 -20.59 16.33
C GLY A 678 4.10 -20.34 15.27
N VAL A 679 2.86 -20.70 15.62
CA VAL A 679 1.69 -20.60 14.74
C VAL A 679 0.69 -19.59 15.27
N TYR A 680 0.16 -18.76 14.39
CA TYR A 680 -0.91 -17.81 14.70
C TYR A 680 -2.29 -18.44 14.50
N ARG A 681 -3.14 -18.38 15.53
CA ARG A 681 -4.51 -18.94 15.53
C ARG A 681 -4.55 -20.34 14.90
N PRO A 682 -3.89 -21.34 15.51
CA PRO A 682 -3.87 -22.69 14.97
C PRO A 682 -5.31 -23.19 14.76
N PRO A 683 -5.60 -23.88 13.64
CA PRO A 683 -6.92 -24.43 13.40
C PRO A 683 -7.32 -25.36 14.55
N VAL A 684 -8.61 -25.34 14.90
CA VAL A 684 -9.18 -26.25 15.91
C VAL A 684 -9.02 -27.67 15.37
N LYS A 685 -8.34 -28.53 16.14
CA LYS A 685 -8.13 -29.94 15.79
C LYS A 685 -9.43 -30.73 15.83
#